data_AF-A0A5J0I3L8-F1
#
_entry.id   AF-A0A5J0I3L8-F1
#
_cell.length_a   1.000
_cell.length_b   1.000
_cell.length_c   1.000
_cell.angle_alpha   90.00
_cell.angle_beta   90.00
_cell.angle_gamma   90.00
#
_symmetry.space_group_name_H-M   'P 1'
#
loop_
_entity.id
_entity.type
_entity.pdbx_description
1 polymer ?
#
loop_
_entity_poly.entity_id
_entity_poly.type
_entity_poly.pdbx_seq_one_letter_code
_entity_poly.pdbx_strand_id
1 'polypeptide(L)'
;MPTPQNYSFIAIAVSAALASMVFPSQAAWVDVDSLPSSGLVSQLPPELQAIIPAQASTGFTKVGTMPNYVYQWNTGTIPVYGNGLTLNGPGAEAFEHTVTVIQNSGTGSPGVIFGNDLTIRTQSANAANNGRDVDGIRTHGANTPDNPVFIITGDRTNIYVDGQDGDGINAGYNSLGQGWTGSANIYVGDDLYIKTTGSQGRGITANAMRDASRAKNTIVVGNRAHIVTTGDSSEGLRTGQSGSLIRLGDDATIETSGASSTGIYAASSSRTELGNNATITVNGASAHAVYATNATVNLGENATISVNSASKAASYSKAPAGLYALSRGAINLAGGAAITMAGDNSSESYAISTETGGIVDGSSGGRFVIDGDIRAAGATAASGTLPQQNSTIKLNMTDNSRWDGASYITSATAGTGVISVQMSDATWNMTSSSTLTDLTLNSGATINFSHEDGEPWQTLTINEDYVGNGGKLVFNTVLNDDDSETDRLQVLGNTSGNTFVAVNNIGGAGAQTIEGIEIVNVAGNSNGTFEKASRIVAGAYDYNVVQKGKNWYLTSYIEPDEPIIPDPVDPVIPDPVDPDPVDPVIPDPVIPDPVDPEPVDPVIPDPVIPDIGQSDTPPITEHQFRPEVGSYLANHYAANTLFMTRLHDRLGETQYTDMLTGEKKVTSLWMRNVGAHTRFNDGSGQLKTRINSYVLQVGGDLAQWSTDGLDRWHIGAMAGYANSQNRTQSSVSDYHSRGQVTGYSVGLYGTWYANNIDRSGAYVDTWMLYNWFDNKVMGQDQAAEKYKSKGITASVEAGYSFRLGESAHQSYWLQPKAQVVWMGVQANDHREANGTLVKDDTAGNLLTRMGVKAYINGHNAIDDDKSREFQPFVEANWIHNTQPASVKMDDVSSDMRGTKNIGELKVGIEGQITPRLNVWGNVAQQVGDQGYSNTQGLLGVKYSF
;
A
#
# COMPACT_ATOMS: atom_id res chain seq x y z
N MET A 1 36.79 18.99 -39.38
CA MET A 1 35.60 18.34 -39.99
C MET A 1 34.53 19.40 -40.09
N PRO A 2 33.79 19.53 -41.21
CA PRO A 2 32.65 20.43 -41.26
C PRO A 2 31.64 19.95 -40.22
N THR A 3 31.09 20.88 -39.45
CA THR A 3 29.94 20.64 -38.57
C THR A 3 28.82 19.97 -39.38
N PRO A 4 28.18 18.90 -38.88
CA PRO A 4 27.01 18.34 -39.54
C PRO A 4 25.96 19.46 -39.66
N GLN A 5 25.47 19.73 -40.86
CA GLN A 5 24.27 20.55 -41.02
C GLN A 5 23.11 19.74 -40.43
N ASN A 6 22.66 20.17 -39.25
CA ASN A 6 21.51 19.56 -38.57
C ASN A 6 20.25 19.78 -39.43
N TYR A 7 19.47 18.70 -39.54
CA TYR A 7 18.21 18.62 -40.27
C TYR A 7 17.23 19.72 -39.83
N SER A 8 16.68 20.47 -40.80
CA SER A 8 15.76 21.61 -40.60
C SER A 8 14.31 21.18 -40.86
N PHE A 9 13.37 21.60 -40.00
CA PHE A 9 11.94 21.31 -40.13
C PHE A 9 11.14 22.60 -40.43
N ILE A 10 10.71 22.78 -41.67
CA ILE A 10 9.42 23.46 -41.99
C ILE A 10 8.30 22.40 -42.16
N ALA A 11 8.63 21.10 -42.05
CA ALA A 11 7.73 20.01 -42.44
C ALA A 11 6.47 19.86 -41.55
N ILE A 12 6.42 20.43 -40.34
CA ILE A 12 5.18 20.46 -39.53
C ILE A 12 4.15 21.42 -40.15
N ALA A 13 4.59 22.52 -40.79
CA ALA A 13 3.70 23.42 -41.51
C ALA A 13 3.10 22.77 -42.78
N VAL A 14 3.85 21.88 -43.42
CA VAL A 14 3.44 21.20 -44.67
C VAL A 14 2.60 19.94 -44.41
N SER A 15 2.89 19.18 -43.35
CA SER A 15 2.12 17.97 -42.98
C SER A 15 0.74 18.28 -42.41
N ALA A 16 0.54 19.45 -41.77
CA ALA A 16 -0.76 19.89 -41.29
C ALA A 16 -1.64 20.53 -42.40
N ALA A 17 -1.04 21.10 -43.44
CA ALA A 17 -1.77 21.68 -44.58
C ALA A 17 -2.20 20.63 -45.63
N LEU A 18 -1.53 19.47 -45.68
CA LEU A 18 -1.78 18.38 -46.63
C LEU A 18 -2.04 17.07 -45.86
N ALA A 19 -3.26 16.90 -45.35
CA ALA A 19 -3.71 15.67 -44.68
C ALA A 19 -3.77 14.41 -45.60
N SER A 20 -3.27 14.46 -46.83
CA SER A 20 -3.42 13.37 -47.81
C SER A 20 -2.18 13.05 -48.67
N MET A 21 -0.97 13.53 -48.35
CA MET A 21 0.23 13.15 -49.10
C MET A 21 1.33 12.63 -48.19
N VAL A 22 1.62 11.33 -48.33
CA VAL A 22 2.80 10.67 -47.78
C VAL A 22 4.02 11.25 -48.51
N PHE A 23 4.74 12.16 -47.86
CA PHE A 23 6.08 12.53 -48.32
C PHE A 23 7.11 11.58 -47.67
N PRO A 24 8.03 11.00 -48.45
CA PRO A 24 9.11 10.19 -47.89
C PRO A 24 10.01 11.03 -46.98
N SER A 25 10.59 10.39 -45.98
CA SER A 25 11.38 10.93 -44.86
C SER A 25 12.74 11.56 -45.23
N GLN A 26 12.82 12.27 -46.36
CA GLN A 26 14.00 13.01 -46.81
C GLN A 26 13.55 14.36 -47.39
N ALA A 27 13.12 15.30 -46.53
CA ALA A 27 12.87 16.68 -46.93
C ALA A 27 14.15 17.51 -46.65
N ALA A 28 14.64 18.20 -47.68
CA ALA A 28 15.92 18.89 -47.69
C ALA A 28 15.76 20.37 -47.29
N TRP A 29 16.79 20.88 -46.62
CA TRP A 29 17.07 22.28 -46.26
C TRP A 29 16.43 23.36 -47.15
N VAL A 30 15.87 24.40 -46.53
CA VAL A 30 15.62 25.69 -47.22
C VAL A 30 16.82 26.60 -46.98
N ASP A 31 17.88 26.43 -47.77
CA ASP A 31 18.99 27.38 -47.82
C ASP A 31 18.58 28.59 -48.67
N VAL A 32 17.90 29.56 -48.04
CA VAL A 32 17.51 30.80 -48.71
C VAL A 32 18.71 31.60 -49.22
N ASP A 33 19.92 31.35 -48.72
CA ASP A 33 21.11 32.03 -49.18
C ASP A 33 21.59 31.55 -50.55
N SER A 34 21.29 30.29 -50.90
CA SER A 34 21.58 29.68 -52.19
C SER A 34 20.64 30.11 -53.33
N LEU A 35 19.54 30.82 -53.01
CA LEU A 35 18.57 31.29 -54.00
C LEU A 35 19.16 32.36 -54.93
N PRO A 36 18.71 32.44 -56.20
CA PRO A 36 19.09 33.53 -57.10
C PRO A 36 18.62 34.89 -56.56
N SER A 37 19.23 35.98 -57.03
CA SER A 37 18.90 37.35 -56.58
C SER A 37 17.45 37.75 -56.85
N SER A 38 16.79 37.13 -57.83
CA SER A 38 15.36 37.17 -58.06
C SER A 38 14.93 35.92 -58.84
N GLY A 39 13.66 35.55 -58.76
CA GLY A 39 13.12 34.36 -59.43
C GLY A 39 11.61 34.23 -59.29
N LEU A 40 11.06 33.14 -59.82
CA LEU A 40 9.66 32.78 -59.66
C LEU A 40 9.45 31.97 -58.37
N VAL A 41 8.31 32.13 -57.71
CA VAL A 41 7.93 31.33 -56.53
C VAL A 41 7.95 29.82 -56.83
N SER A 42 7.61 29.43 -58.06
CA SER A 42 7.72 28.04 -58.52
C SER A 42 9.15 27.48 -58.56
N GLN A 43 10.16 28.32 -58.36
CA GLN A 43 11.58 27.95 -58.24
C GLN A 43 12.06 27.86 -56.78
N LEU A 44 11.22 28.21 -55.81
CA LEU A 44 11.52 27.99 -54.38
C LEU A 44 11.42 26.49 -54.04
N PRO A 45 11.99 26.05 -52.92
CA PRO A 45 11.77 24.69 -52.42
C PRO A 45 10.27 24.35 -52.28
N PRO A 46 9.83 23.12 -52.60
CA PRO A 46 8.42 22.71 -52.53
C PRO A 46 7.75 23.00 -51.19
N GLU A 47 8.50 22.92 -50.09
CA GLU A 47 8.05 23.17 -48.73
C GLU A 47 7.64 24.64 -48.54
N LEU A 48 8.41 25.59 -49.11
CA LEU A 48 8.04 27.01 -49.12
C LEU A 48 6.87 27.28 -50.06
N GLN A 49 6.84 26.63 -51.23
CA GLN A 49 5.73 26.78 -52.18
C GLN A 49 4.39 26.38 -51.56
N ALA A 50 4.38 25.32 -50.75
CA ALA A 50 3.17 24.79 -50.13
C ALA A 50 2.51 25.74 -49.10
N ILE A 51 3.30 26.63 -48.48
CA ILE A 51 2.83 27.53 -47.41
C ILE A 51 2.65 28.98 -47.87
N ILE A 52 3.10 29.33 -49.09
CA ILE A 52 2.86 30.62 -49.71
C ILE A 52 1.40 30.67 -50.24
N PRO A 53 0.60 31.68 -49.86
CA PRO A 53 -0.79 31.81 -50.34
C PRO A 53 -0.87 31.93 -51.86
N ALA A 54 -1.90 31.33 -52.47
CA ALA A 54 -2.10 31.37 -53.92
C ALA A 54 -2.26 32.80 -54.49
N GLN A 55 -2.71 33.76 -53.67
CA GLN A 55 -2.83 35.17 -54.05
C GLN A 55 -1.55 35.99 -53.80
N ALA A 56 -0.44 35.36 -53.43
CA ALA A 56 0.85 36.03 -53.31
C ALA A 56 1.45 36.32 -54.70
N SER A 57 2.53 37.12 -54.72
CA SER A 57 3.28 37.36 -55.94
C SER A 57 3.83 36.06 -56.52
N THR A 58 3.88 35.96 -57.85
CA THR A 58 4.55 34.84 -58.52
C THR A 58 6.07 34.97 -58.52
N GLY A 59 6.63 36.10 -58.06
CA GLY A 59 8.07 36.36 -58.05
C GLY A 59 8.63 36.74 -56.67
N PHE A 60 9.91 36.45 -56.44
CA PHE A 60 10.66 36.81 -55.23
C PHE A 60 11.93 37.60 -55.57
N THR A 61 12.48 38.31 -54.59
CA THR A 61 13.73 39.08 -54.72
C THR A 61 14.55 39.02 -53.43
N LYS A 62 15.84 38.66 -53.53
CA LYS A 62 16.76 38.65 -52.40
C LYS A 62 17.17 40.08 -52.03
N VAL A 63 17.07 40.44 -50.76
CA VAL A 63 17.42 41.77 -50.26
C VAL A 63 18.86 41.75 -49.76
N GLY A 64 19.75 42.49 -50.42
CA GLY A 64 21.18 42.53 -50.09
C GLY A 64 21.58 43.51 -48.98
N THR A 65 20.73 44.50 -48.68
CA THR A 65 20.96 45.49 -47.61
C THR A 65 20.21 45.08 -46.35
N MET A 66 20.89 44.99 -45.21
CA MET A 66 20.28 44.69 -43.91
C MET A 66 19.53 45.93 -43.38
N PRO A 67 18.19 45.91 -43.31
CA PRO A 67 17.44 47.05 -42.78
C PRO A 67 17.41 47.00 -41.24
N ASN A 68 17.06 48.11 -40.60
CA ASN A 68 16.79 48.11 -39.14
C ASN A 68 15.41 47.54 -38.80
N TYR A 69 14.45 47.64 -39.72
CA TYR A 69 13.07 47.16 -39.62
C TYR A 69 12.55 46.74 -41.01
N VAL A 70 11.52 45.91 -41.07
CA VAL A 70 10.92 45.44 -42.32
C VAL A 70 9.45 45.84 -42.38
N TYR A 71 9.06 46.48 -43.49
CA TYR A 71 7.69 46.94 -43.71
C TYR A 71 7.23 46.56 -45.12
N GLN A 72 6.19 45.72 -45.21
CA GLN A 72 5.62 45.25 -46.47
C GLN A 72 4.11 45.52 -46.51
N TRP A 73 3.66 46.39 -47.42
CA TRP A 73 2.25 46.82 -47.47
C TRP A 73 1.53 46.50 -48.80
N ASN A 74 2.25 46.00 -49.81
CA ASN A 74 1.70 45.62 -51.11
C ASN A 74 2.20 44.23 -51.53
N THR A 75 1.46 43.54 -52.41
CA THR A 75 1.78 42.16 -52.79
C THR A 75 3.16 42.03 -53.48
N GLY A 76 3.62 43.09 -54.17
CA GLY A 76 5.01 43.29 -54.60
C GLY A 76 5.69 42.09 -55.27
N THR A 77 7.02 42.09 -55.35
CA THR A 77 7.79 40.83 -55.34
C THR A 77 8.04 40.45 -53.88
N ILE A 78 8.08 39.15 -53.56
CA ILE A 78 8.29 38.69 -52.18
C ILE A 78 9.75 38.96 -51.78
N PRO A 79 10.02 39.84 -50.79
CA PRO A 79 11.37 40.03 -50.28
C PRO A 79 11.86 38.78 -49.52
N VAL A 80 13.09 38.36 -49.83
CA VAL A 80 13.78 37.25 -49.17
C VAL A 80 15.03 37.79 -48.50
N TYR A 81 15.13 37.66 -47.18
CA TYR A 81 16.31 38.00 -46.40
C TYR A 81 17.10 36.73 -46.08
N GLY A 82 18.44 36.81 -46.20
CA GLY A 82 19.34 35.69 -45.91
C GLY A 82 19.44 35.34 -44.42
N ASN A 83 20.40 34.48 -44.06
CA ASN A 83 20.60 34.03 -42.68
C ASN A 83 21.29 35.11 -41.82
N GLY A 84 21.11 35.03 -40.49
CA GLY A 84 21.86 35.84 -39.51
C GLY A 84 21.48 37.32 -39.45
N LEU A 85 20.27 37.67 -39.90
CA LEU A 85 19.78 39.05 -39.90
C LEU A 85 19.46 39.51 -38.48
N THR A 86 19.94 40.71 -38.10
CA THR A 86 19.49 41.39 -36.87
C THR A 86 18.72 42.65 -37.21
N LEU A 87 17.47 42.74 -36.75
CA LEU A 87 16.61 43.91 -36.84
C LEU A 87 16.52 44.59 -35.47
N ASN A 88 16.79 45.88 -35.42
CA ASN A 88 16.66 46.71 -34.22
C ASN A 88 15.62 47.80 -34.52
N GLY A 89 14.37 47.52 -34.16
CA GLY A 89 13.26 48.45 -34.29
C GLY A 89 13.01 49.27 -33.01
N PRO A 90 11.93 50.06 -32.97
CA PRO A 90 10.84 50.09 -33.96
C PRO A 90 11.16 50.89 -35.23
N GLY A 91 10.34 50.71 -36.27
CA GLY A 91 10.37 51.50 -37.50
C GLY A 91 9.87 52.95 -37.34
N ALA A 92 9.70 53.66 -38.45
CA ALA A 92 9.35 55.09 -38.48
C ALA A 92 7.84 55.41 -38.36
N GLU A 93 7.00 54.45 -37.93
CA GLU A 93 5.55 54.63 -37.82
C GLU A 93 5.10 55.19 -36.46
N ALA A 94 3.83 55.59 -36.37
CA ALA A 94 3.18 55.96 -35.10
C ALA A 94 3.05 54.78 -34.11
N PHE A 95 3.23 53.54 -34.60
CA PHE A 95 3.18 52.28 -33.85
C PHE A 95 4.59 51.67 -33.75
N GLU A 96 4.90 51.01 -32.63
CA GLU A 96 6.27 50.61 -32.30
C GLU A 96 6.56 49.15 -32.67
N HIS A 97 6.75 48.84 -33.96
CA HIS A 97 7.00 47.47 -34.44
C HIS A 97 8.31 47.32 -35.25
N THR A 98 8.85 46.09 -35.33
CA THR A 98 10.10 45.81 -36.09
C THR A 98 9.88 45.12 -37.42
N VAL A 99 8.96 44.16 -37.49
CA VAL A 99 8.52 43.54 -38.74
C VAL A 99 7.02 43.71 -38.86
N THR A 100 6.57 44.36 -39.93
CA THR A 100 5.15 44.57 -40.17
C THR A 100 4.78 44.24 -41.60
N VAL A 101 3.77 43.36 -41.74
CA VAL A 101 3.16 43.03 -43.02
C VAL A 101 1.68 43.42 -43.00
N ILE A 102 1.30 44.29 -43.93
CA ILE A 102 -0.02 44.88 -44.00
C ILE A 102 -0.63 44.67 -45.38
N GLN A 103 -1.94 44.48 -45.43
CA GLN A 103 -2.71 44.50 -46.67
C GLN A 103 -3.86 45.51 -46.58
N ASN A 104 -3.70 46.67 -47.22
CA ASN A 104 -4.73 47.72 -47.22
C ASN A 104 -5.78 47.58 -48.33
N SER A 105 -5.56 46.67 -49.29
CA SER A 105 -6.52 46.34 -50.34
C SER A 105 -7.27 45.04 -50.00
N GLY A 106 -8.49 44.87 -50.51
CA GLY A 106 -9.24 43.63 -50.29
C GLY A 106 -8.71 42.40 -51.05
N THR A 107 -7.59 42.51 -51.79
CA THR A 107 -7.10 41.48 -52.71
C THR A 107 -5.58 41.29 -52.63
N GLY A 108 -5.09 40.07 -52.78
CA GLY A 108 -3.66 39.77 -52.78
C GLY A 108 -3.07 39.50 -51.41
N SER A 109 -1.96 38.78 -51.37
CA SER A 109 -1.30 38.30 -50.15
C SER A 109 0.15 38.82 -50.07
N PRO A 110 0.40 40.00 -49.49
CA PRO A 110 1.76 40.45 -49.22
C PRO A 110 2.42 39.55 -48.16
N GLY A 111 3.73 39.39 -48.28
CA GLY A 111 4.49 38.64 -47.31
C GLY A 111 5.99 38.82 -47.44
N VAL A 112 6.73 38.21 -46.53
CA VAL A 112 8.18 38.27 -46.42
C VAL A 112 8.75 36.93 -45.98
N ILE A 113 9.94 36.60 -46.47
CA ILE A 113 10.68 35.38 -46.09
C ILE A 113 12.01 35.80 -45.45
N PHE A 114 12.30 35.23 -44.29
CA PHE A 114 13.59 35.33 -43.60
C PHE A 114 14.25 33.97 -43.52
N GLY A 115 15.57 33.93 -43.69
CA GLY A 115 16.37 32.74 -43.42
C GLY A 115 16.45 32.39 -41.93
N ASN A 116 17.40 31.52 -41.61
CA ASN A 116 17.71 31.12 -40.25
C ASN A 116 18.37 32.26 -39.46
N ASP A 117 18.37 32.12 -38.14
CA ASP A 117 19.11 33.01 -37.22
C ASP A 117 18.63 34.48 -37.28
N LEU A 118 17.34 34.70 -37.58
CA LEU A 118 16.71 36.03 -37.49
C LEU A 118 16.68 36.49 -36.03
N THR A 119 17.24 37.64 -35.73
CA THR A 119 17.12 38.30 -34.41
C THR A 119 16.34 39.60 -34.53
N ILE A 120 15.27 39.72 -33.76
CA ILE A 120 14.45 40.93 -33.65
C ILE A 120 14.63 41.50 -32.23
N ARG A 121 14.99 42.77 -32.13
CA ARG A 121 14.96 43.53 -30.88
C ARG A 121 14.04 44.72 -31.06
N THR A 122 13.04 44.81 -30.20
CA THR A 122 12.03 45.85 -30.21
C THR A 122 11.88 46.40 -28.80
N GLN A 123 12.02 47.71 -28.66
CA GLN A 123 11.82 48.42 -27.40
C GLN A 123 11.11 49.73 -27.70
N SER A 124 10.32 50.24 -26.76
CA SER A 124 9.67 51.54 -26.94
C SER A 124 10.68 52.65 -27.24
N ALA A 125 10.48 53.39 -28.33
CA ALA A 125 11.25 54.58 -28.69
C ALA A 125 10.57 55.87 -28.19
N ASN A 126 9.30 55.81 -27.81
CA ASN A 126 8.49 56.92 -27.38
C ASN A 126 8.00 56.75 -25.93
N ALA A 127 8.64 57.47 -25.01
CA ALA A 127 8.24 57.48 -23.60
C ALA A 127 6.76 57.87 -23.36
N ALA A 128 6.13 58.63 -24.27
CA ALA A 128 4.71 59.00 -24.16
C ALA A 128 3.75 57.84 -24.46
N ASN A 129 4.19 56.83 -25.21
CA ASN A 129 3.42 55.61 -25.46
C ASN A 129 3.48 54.64 -24.26
N ASN A 130 4.36 54.90 -23.29
CA ASN A 130 4.56 54.07 -22.10
C ASN A 130 4.80 52.59 -22.45
N GLY A 131 5.47 52.33 -23.59
CA GLY A 131 5.68 50.99 -24.12
C GLY A 131 4.42 50.26 -24.61
N ARG A 132 3.40 51.00 -25.05
CA ARG A 132 2.20 50.40 -25.65
C ARG A 132 2.34 50.11 -27.14
N ASP A 133 1.70 49.05 -27.62
CA ASP A 133 1.70 48.54 -29.00
C ASP A 133 3.13 48.27 -29.53
N VAL A 134 3.98 47.67 -28.69
CA VAL A 134 5.38 47.36 -29.04
C VAL A 134 5.51 45.91 -29.52
N ASP A 135 5.54 45.67 -30.83
CA ASP A 135 5.53 44.29 -31.36
C ASP A 135 6.81 43.92 -32.12
N GLY A 136 7.29 42.69 -31.91
CA GLY A 136 8.39 42.13 -32.71
C GLY A 136 7.96 41.95 -34.17
N ILE A 137 6.97 41.08 -34.37
CA ILE A 137 6.30 40.82 -35.65
C ILE A 137 4.82 41.19 -35.53
N ARG A 138 4.30 42.02 -36.43
CA ARG A 138 2.89 42.40 -36.47
C ARG A 138 2.28 42.21 -37.85
N THR A 139 1.02 41.80 -37.89
CA THR A 139 0.22 41.75 -39.12
C THR A 139 -1.15 42.37 -38.91
N HIS A 140 -1.63 43.13 -39.89
CA HIS A 140 -2.99 43.67 -39.90
C HIS A 140 -3.43 44.06 -41.31
N GLY A 141 -4.73 44.28 -41.53
CA GLY A 141 -5.24 44.71 -42.84
C GLY A 141 -6.64 44.23 -43.17
N ALA A 142 -7.04 44.40 -44.44
CA ALA A 142 -8.37 44.07 -45.00
C ALA A 142 -8.40 42.66 -45.64
N ASN A 143 -7.39 41.85 -45.31
CA ASN A 143 -7.16 40.49 -45.73
C ASN A 143 -8.12 39.50 -45.06
N THR A 144 -8.72 38.63 -45.88
CA THR A 144 -9.66 37.56 -45.52
C THR A 144 -8.92 36.21 -45.49
N PRO A 145 -9.57 35.11 -45.06
CA PRO A 145 -8.97 33.78 -45.10
C PRO A 145 -8.52 33.34 -46.50
N ASP A 146 -9.13 33.87 -47.56
CA ASP A 146 -8.78 33.55 -48.96
C ASP A 146 -7.54 34.31 -49.47
N ASN A 147 -7.14 35.39 -48.79
CA ASN A 147 -6.00 36.24 -49.15
C ASN A 147 -5.21 36.71 -47.93
N PRO A 148 -4.69 35.78 -47.12
CA PRO A 148 -3.99 36.14 -45.89
C PRO A 148 -2.66 36.82 -46.21
N VAL A 149 -2.20 37.70 -45.32
CA VAL A 149 -0.78 38.08 -45.33
C VAL A 149 0.05 36.92 -44.82
N PHE A 150 1.33 36.84 -45.18
CA PHE A 150 2.18 35.74 -44.70
C PHE A 150 3.58 36.18 -44.30
N ILE A 151 4.13 35.51 -43.29
CA ILE A 151 5.49 35.70 -42.83
C ILE A 151 6.10 34.32 -42.65
N ILE A 152 7.30 34.11 -43.19
CA ILE A 152 8.05 32.87 -43.03
C ILE A 152 9.40 33.22 -42.44
N THR A 153 9.77 32.58 -41.33
CA THR A 153 11.10 32.69 -40.74
C THR A 153 11.73 31.30 -40.61
N GLY A 154 13.05 31.22 -40.78
CA GLY A 154 13.79 29.98 -40.61
C GLY A 154 14.00 29.60 -39.13
N ASP A 155 14.86 28.61 -38.92
CA ASP A 155 15.21 28.10 -37.60
C ASP A 155 15.95 29.15 -36.76
N ARG A 156 15.90 29.01 -35.43
CA ARG A 156 16.60 29.89 -34.47
C ARG A 156 16.21 31.36 -34.62
N THR A 157 14.93 31.62 -34.88
CA THR A 157 14.36 32.97 -34.81
C THR A 157 14.35 33.41 -33.35
N ASN A 158 14.94 34.56 -33.03
CA ASN A 158 15.04 35.13 -31.69
C ASN A 158 14.31 36.48 -31.65
N ILE A 159 13.34 36.65 -30.76
CA ILE A 159 12.55 37.89 -30.66
C ILE A 159 12.61 38.41 -29.22
N TYR A 160 13.03 39.66 -29.05
CA TYR A 160 13.09 40.35 -27.77
C TYR A 160 12.22 41.60 -27.84
N VAL A 161 11.22 41.67 -26.97
CA VAL A 161 10.26 42.78 -26.92
C VAL A 161 10.22 43.35 -25.50
N ASP A 162 10.51 44.65 -25.37
CA ASP A 162 10.36 45.39 -24.12
C ASP A 162 9.31 46.49 -24.28
N GLY A 163 8.12 46.24 -23.72
CA GLY A 163 6.96 47.11 -23.83
C GLY A 163 5.80 46.57 -22.98
N GLN A 164 5.04 47.46 -22.34
CA GLN A 164 3.93 47.11 -21.45
C GLN A 164 3.02 46.03 -22.06
N ASP A 165 2.37 46.27 -23.20
CA ASP A 165 1.47 45.33 -23.88
C ASP A 165 2.07 44.77 -25.18
N GLY A 166 3.41 44.62 -25.21
CA GLY A 166 4.14 44.21 -26.40
C GLY A 166 4.10 42.71 -26.69
N ASP A 167 3.88 42.35 -27.95
CA ASP A 167 3.83 40.96 -28.39
C ASP A 167 5.08 40.56 -29.18
N GLY A 168 5.61 39.36 -28.95
CA GLY A 168 6.67 38.79 -29.80
C GLY A 168 6.20 38.62 -31.24
N ILE A 169 5.06 37.94 -31.40
CA ILE A 169 4.35 37.77 -32.68
C ILE A 169 2.87 38.12 -32.48
N ASN A 170 2.37 39.09 -33.25
CA ASN A 170 0.99 39.55 -33.23
C ASN A 170 0.31 39.33 -34.59
N ALA A 171 -0.40 38.22 -34.73
CA ALA A 171 -1.16 37.89 -35.94
C ALA A 171 -2.58 38.45 -35.89
N GLY A 172 -2.93 39.30 -36.87
CA GLY A 172 -4.30 39.77 -37.08
C GLY A 172 -4.74 40.87 -36.11
N TYR A 173 -3.87 41.85 -35.82
CA TYR A 173 -4.28 43.02 -35.05
C TYR A 173 -5.47 43.72 -35.72
N ASN A 174 -6.59 43.86 -35.00
CA ASN A 174 -7.86 44.32 -35.56
C ASN A 174 -8.43 45.50 -34.78
N SER A 175 -8.69 46.62 -35.47
CA SER A 175 -9.45 47.76 -34.92
C SER A 175 -10.91 47.67 -35.36
N LEU A 176 -11.79 47.26 -34.42
CA LEU A 176 -13.23 47.05 -34.65
C LEU A 176 -13.95 48.28 -35.25
N GLY A 177 -13.48 49.49 -34.95
CA GLY A 177 -14.08 50.73 -35.44
C GLY A 177 -13.77 51.05 -36.90
N GLN A 178 -12.82 50.34 -37.53
CA GLN A 178 -12.34 50.66 -38.87
C GLN A 178 -12.58 49.55 -39.92
N GLY A 179 -13.30 48.47 -39.56
CA GLY A 179 -13.75 47.46 -40.53
C GLY A 179 -12.68 46.47 -41.02
N TRP A 180 -11.49 46.45 -40.41
CA TRP A 180 -10.40 45.54 -40.74
C TRP A 180 -10.66 44.09 -40.29
N THR A 181 -10.20 43.13 -41.08
CA THR A 181 -10.40 41.67 -40.90
C THR A 181 -9.13 40.97 -40.40
N GLY A 182 -7.97 41.30 -40.98
CA GLY A 182 -6.64 40.85 -40.56
C GLY A 182 -6.45 39.33 -40.45
N SER A 183 -6.37 38.60 -41.57
CA SER A 183 -6.00 37.18 -41.64
C SER A 183 -4.51 36.94 -41.97
N ALA A 184 -3.73 36.32 -41.10
CA ALA A 184 -2.31 36.08 -41.32
C ALA A 184 -1.94 34.60 -41.21
N ASN A 185 -0.98 34.18 -42.02
CA ASN A 185 -0.31 32.90 -41.91
C ASN A 185 1.17 33.14 -41.56
N ILE A 186 1.57 32.83 -40.34
CA ILE A 186 2.94 33.01 -39.87
C ILE A 186 3.55 31.63 -39.63
N TYR A 187 4.69 31.36 -40.26
CA TYR A 187 5.43 30.11 -40.15
C TYR A 187 6.82 30.40 -39.62
N VAL A 188 7.20 29.70 -38.55
CA VAL A 188 8.52 29.82 -37.91
C VAL A 188 9.13 28.42 -37.85
N GLY A 189 10.42 28.32 -38.18
CA GLY A 189 11.17 27.08 -38.07
C GLY A 189 11.34 26.57 -36.63
N ASP A 190 12.28 25.65 -36.45
CA ASP A 190 12.64 25.09 -35.14
C ASP A 190 13.38 26.12 -34.26
N ASP A 191 13.41 25.87 -32.95
CA ASP A 191 14.22 26.61 -31.98
C ASP A 191 13.88 28.12 -31.91
N LEU A 192 12.61 28.48 -32.08
CA LEU A 192 12.12 29.84 -31.83
C LEU A 192 12.39 30.23 -30.36
N TYR A 193 13.00 31.38 -30.13
CA TYR A 193 13.10 31.99 -28.81
C TYR A 193 12.36 33.33 -28.78
N ILE A 194 11.44 33.49 -27.83
CA ILE A 194 10.76 34.77 -27.59
C ILE A 194 10.95 35.17 -26.13
N LYS A 195 11.32 36.43 -25.90
CA LYS A 195 11.28 37.05 -24.58
C LYS A 195 10.50 38.36 -24.63
N THR A 196 9.45 38.47 -23.83
CA THR A 196 8.68 39.71 -23.67
C THR A 196 8.64 40.19 -22.22
N THR A 197 8.73 41.51 -22.02
CA THR A 197 8.66 42.16 -20.70
C THR A 197 7.65 43.30 -20.71
N GLY A 198 6.74 43.32 -19.74
CA GLY A 198 5.69 44.34 -19.61
C GLY A 198 4.35 43.78 -19.13
N SER A 199 3.47 44.62 -18.56
CA SER A 199 2.13 44.19 -18.15
C SER A 199 1.20 44.02 -19.34
N GLN A 200 0.66 42.81 -19.52
CA GLN A 200 -0.14 42.36 -20.67
C GLN A 200 0.67 42.03 -21.93
N GLY A 201 2.00 42.02 -21.87
CA GLY A 201 2.84 41.56 -22.97
C GLY A 201 2.68 40.06 -23.24
N ARG A 202 2.86 39.65 -24.50
CA ARG A 202 2.60 38.26 -24.92
C ARG A 202 3.71 37.67 -25.77
N GLY A 203 3.87 36.36 -25.69
CA GLY A 203 4.81 35.66 -26.58
C GLY A 203 4.29 35.65 -28.00
N ILE A 204 3.18 34.95 -28.21
CA ILE A 204 2.52 34.79 -29.51
C ILE A 204 1.02 35.02 -29.36
N THR A 205 0.47 35.86 -30.23
CA THR A 205 -0.95 36.20 -30.28
C THR A 205 -1.53 35.92 -31.66
N ALA A 206 -2.63 35.19 -31.72
CA ALA A 206 -3.43 35.00 -32.93
C ALA A 206 -4.87 35.47 -32.72
N ASN A 207 -5.25 36.51 -33.46
CA ASN A 207 -6.49 37.26 -33.28
C ASN A 207 -7.23 37.42 -34.62
N ALA A 208 -8.41 36.79 -34.80
CA ALA A 208 -9.37 37.02 -35.90
C ALA A 208 -10.69 37.76 -35.52
N MET A 209 -11.48 38.24 -36.48
CA MET A 209 -12.87 38.62 -36.14
C MET A 209 -13.66 37.46 -35.50
N ARG A 210 -14.78 37.77 -34.80
CA ARG A 210 -15.65 36.76 -34.12
C ARG A 210 -16.26 35.70 -35.07
N ASP A 211 -15.92 35.73 -36.35
CA ASP A 211 -16.41 34.86 -37.39
C ASP A 211 -15.24 34.45 -38.30
N ALA A 212 -14.97 33.14 -38.35
CA ALA A 212 -13.88 32.56 -39.13
C ALA A 212 -14.06 32.72 -40.65
N SER A 213 -15.28 33.02 -41.14
CA SER A 213 -15.52 33.35 -42.54
C SER A 213 -14.94 34.71 -42.96
N ARG A 214 -14.73 35.60 -41.98
CA ARG A 214 -14.25 36.97 -42.23
C ARG A 214 -12.77 37.10 -41.99
N ALA A 215 -12.23 36.36 -41.03
CA ALA A 215 -10.80 36.36 -40.73
C ALA A 215 -10.33 35.05 -40.08
N LYS A 216 -9.10 34.67 -40.37
CA LYS A 216 -8.46 33.49 -39.76
C LYS A 216 -6.96 33.70 -39.65
N ASN A 217 -6.42 33.52 -38.45
CA ASN A 217 -4.99 33.67 -38.19
C ASN A 217 -4.39 32.33 -37.82
N THR A 218 -3.36 31.92 -38.54
CA THR A 218 -2.65 30.66 -38.33
C THR A 218 -1.20 30.98 -38.03
N ILE A 219 -0.72 30.55 -36.87
CA ILE A 219 0.70 30.62 -36.51
C ILE A 219 1.18 29.19 -36.27
N VAL A 220 2.20 28.77 -37.00
CA VAL A 220 2.84 27.46 -36.84
C VAL A 220 4.31 27.68 -36.54
N VAL A 221 4.77 27.09 -35.43
CA VAL A 221 6.17 27.08 -35.02
C VAL A 221 6.66 25.64 -35.01
N GLY A 222 7.91 25.43 -35.41
CA GLY A 222 8.60 24.15 -35.33
C GLY A 222 8.80 23.64 -33.90
N ASN A 223 9.70 22.68 -33.76
CA ASN A 223 10.02 22.05 -32.48
C ASN A 223 10.88 22.95 -31.59
N ARG A 224 10.91 22.66 -30.29
CA ARG A 224 11.79 23.31 -29.29
C ARG A 224 11.62 24.83 -29.20
N ALA A 225 10.40 25.32 -29.45
CA ALA A 225 10.08 26.72 -29.22
C ALA A 225 10.22 27.05 -27.72
N HIS A 226 10.87 28.15 -27.36
CA HIS A 226 11.03 28.62 -25.99
C HIS A 226 10.49 30.05 -25.86
N ILE A 227 9.43 30.22 -25.09
CA ILE A 227 8.71 31.48 -24.94
C ILE A 227 8.75 31.89 -23.47
N VAL A 228 9.28 33.07 -23.19
CA VAL A 228 9.38 33.65 -21.85
C VAL A 228 8.63 34.97 -21.81
N THR A 229 7.64 35.10 -20.94
CA THR A 229 6.90 36.36 -20.74
C THR A 229 6.93 36.79 -19.27
N THR A 230 7.19 38.07 -19.02
CA THR A 230 7.29 38.61 -17.67
C THR A 230 6.49 39.90 -17.53
N GLY A 231 5.54 39.90 -16.59
CA GLY A 231 4.71 41.02 -16.23
C GLY A 231 3.30 40.60 -15.83
N ASP A 232 2.60 41.46 -15.10
CA ASP A 232 1.22 41.19 -14.68
C ASP A 232 0.30 41.05 -15.89
N SER A 233 -0.57 40.03 -15.88
CA SER A 233 -1.45 39.64 -16.99
C SER A 233 -0.72 39.30 -18.28
N SER A 234 0.58 38.98 -18.24
CA SER A 234 1.32 38.50 -19.40
C SER A 234 0.87 37.10 -19.83
N GLU A 235 0.96 36.81 -21.13
CA GLU A 235 0.51 35.54 -21.69
C GLU A 235 1.56 34.90 -22.60
N GLY A 236 1.91 33.63 -22.40
CA GLY A 236 2.84 32.94 -23.29
C GLY A 236 2.25 32.84 -24.69
N LEU A 237 1.06 32.25 -24.79
CA LEU A 237 0.26 32.15 -26.00
C LEU A 237 -1.14 32.73 -25.77
N ARG A 238 -1.62 33.53 -26.72
CA ARG A 238 -3.01 33.98 -26.78
C ARG A 238 -3.66 33.60 -28.10
N THR A 239 -4.73 32.81 -28.04
CA THR A 239 -5.66 32.63 -29.16
C THR A 239 -7.02 33.18 -28.76
N GLY A 240 -7.39 34.36 -29.25
CA GLY A 240 -8.51 35.11 -28.68
C GLY A 240 -9.86 34.96 -29.38
N GLN A 241 -9.88 34.31 -30.55
CA GLN A 241 -10.83 34.65 -31.62
C GLN A 241 -11.14 33.45 -32.56
N SER A 242 -12.35 33.47 -33.15
CA SER A 242 -12.93 32.31 -33.86
C SER A 242 -12.13 31.89 -35.08
N GLY A 243 -11.76 30.61 -35.15
CA GLY A 243 -11.02 30.04 -36.28
C GLY A 243 -9.51 30.27 -36.24
N SER A 244 -8.99 31.11 -35.34
CA SER A 244 -7.55 31.27 -35.14
C SER A 244 -6.91 30.01 -34.58
N LEU A 245 -5.68 29.73 -35.02
CA LEU A 245 -4.86 28.59 -34.61
C LEU A 245 -3.44 29.04 -34.25
N ILE A 246 -2.96 28.63 -33.08
CA ILE A 246 -1.52 28.56 -32.77
C ILE A 246 -1.14 27.08 -32.65
N ARG A 247 -0.09 26.67 -33.36
CA ARG A 247 0.50 25.34 -33.25
C ARG A 247 2.00 25.46 -32.95
N LEU A 248 2.46 24.83 -31.88
CA LEU A 248 3.87 24.63 -31.59
C LEU A 248 4.23 23.15 -31.80
N GLY A 249 5.44 22.87 -32.28
CA GLY A 249 5.96 21.51 -32.42
C GLY A 249 6.26 20.84 -31.06
N ASP A 250 7.00 19.74 -31.13
CA ASP A 250 7.42 18.98 -29.95
C ASP A 250 8.42 19.75 -29.10
N ASP A 251 8.51 19.41 -27.81
CA ASP A 251 9.46 19.95 -26.83
C ASP A 251 9.35 21.49 -26.64
N ALA A 252 8.18 22.07 -26.90
CA ALA A 252 7.94 23.49 -26.68
C ALA A 252 7.97 23.83 -25.18
N THR A 253 8.64 24.91 -24.79
CA THR A 253 8.75 25.42 -23.42
C THR A 253 8.11 26.82 -23.32
N ILE A 254 7.18 26.99 -22.40
CA ILE A 254 6.51 28.27 -22.13
C ILE A 254 6.70 28.61 -20.66
N GLU A 255 7.28 29.76 -20.38
CA GLU A 255 7.50 30.28 -19.04
C GLU A 255 6.84 31.64 -18.90
N THR A 256 5.92 31.77 -17.94
CA THR A 256 5.25 33.04 -17.66
C THR A 256 5.39 33.44 -16.20
N SER A 257 5.48 34.74 -15.96
CA SER A 257 5.68 35.29 -14.63
C SER A 257 4.95 36.61 -14.43
N GLY A 258 4.31 36.79 -13.28
CA GLY A 258 3.52 37.97 -12.93
C GLY A 258 2.12 37.62 -12.41
N ALA A 259 1.46 38.56 -11.73
CA ALA A 259 0.11 38.35 -11.21
C ALA A 259 -0.87 38.18 -12.38
N SER A 260 -1.77 37.20 -12.29
CA SER A 260 -2.74 36.84 -13.34
C SER A 260 -2.10 36.49 -14.69
N SER A 261 -0.82 36.12 -14.71
CA SER A 261 -0.16 35.63 -15.93
C SER A 261 -0.70 34.28 -16.37
N THR A 262 -0.64 33.97 -17.67
CA THR A 262 -1.16 32.71 -18.20
C THR A 262 -0.18 32.09 -19.19
N GLY A 263 0.12 30.79 -19.07
CA GLY A 263 0.93 30.08 -20.07
C GLY A 263 0.25 30.09 -21.44
N ILE A 264 -0.97 29.55 -21.49
CA ILE A 264 -1.83 29.51 -22.67
C ILE A 264 -3.20 30.07 -22.34
N TYR A 265 -3.60 31.15 -23.01
CA TYR A 265 -4.95 31.68 -22.97
C TYR A 265 -5.66 31.43 -24.31
N ALA A 266 -6.67 30.57 -24.32
CA ALA A 266 -7.47 30.24 -25.50
C ALA A 266 -8.93 30.64 -25.29
N ALA A 267 -9.52 31.35 -26.26
CA ALA A 267 -10.86 31.90 -26.17
C ALA A 267 -11.62 31.95 -27.51
N SER A 268 -12.95 32.07 -27.42
CA SER A 268 -13.82 32.46 -28.55
C SER A 268 -13.77 31.53 -29.78
N SER A 269 -13.84 30.22 -29.58
CA SER A 269 -13.78 29.16 -30.60
C SER A 269 -12.44 29.12 -31.35
N SER A 270 -11.36 29.55 -30.71
CA SER A 270 -10.00 29.37 -31.20
C SER A 270 -9.49 27.95 -30.92
N ARG A 271 -8.33 27.64 -31.51
CA ARG A 271 -7.60 26.40 -31.23
C ARG A 271 -6.13 26.70 -30.89
N THR A 272 -5.59 25.99 -29.91
CA THR A 272 -4.15 25.94 -29.63
C THR A 272 -3.70 24.48 -29.61
N GLU A 273 -2.57 24.17 -30.24
CA GLU A 273 -2.00 22.82 -30.33
C GLU A 273 -0.53 22.86 -29.92
N LEU A 274 -0.14 22.07 -28.92
CA LEU A 274 1.26 21.85 -28.55
C LEU A 274 1.63 20.40 -28.87
N GLY A 275 2.82 20.18 -29.42
CA GLY A 275 3.38 18.85 -29.65
C GLY A 275 3.68 18.08 -28.36
N ASN A 276 4.37 16.97 -28.51
CA ASN A 276 4.75 16.10 -27.40
C ASN A 276 5.78 16.78 -26.49
N ASN A 277 5.85 16.35 -25.23
CA ASN A 277 6.79 16.79 -24.20
C ASN A 277 6.78 18.30 -23.93
N ALA A 278 5.67 18.99 -24.22
CA ALA A 278 5.62 20.43 -24.01
C ALA A 278 5.69 20.76 -22.51
N THR A 279 6.46 21.78 -22.15
CA THR A 279 6.65 22.25 -20.78
C THR A 279 6.01 23.62 -20.59
N ILE A 280 5.16 23.78 -19.58
CA ILE A 280 4.50 25.05 -19.25
C ILE A 280 4.73 25.35 -17.77
N THR A 281 5.44 26.43 -17.48
CA THR A 281 5.71 26.88 -16.11
C THR A 281 5.13 28.26 -15.90
N VAL A 282 4.35 28.44 -14.83
CA VAL A 282 3.75 29.74 -14.49
C VAL A 282 4.07 30.14 -13.07
N ASN A 283 4.42 31.41 -12.89
CA ASN A 283 4.89 31.98 -11.63
C ASN A 283 4.12 33.26 -11.30
N GLY A 284 3.15 33.18 -10.40
CA GLY A 284 2.47 34.38 -9.91
C GLY A 284 1.12 34.11 -9.28
N ALA A 285 0.65 35.05 -8.48
CA ALA A 285 -0.68 34.97 -7.89
C ALA A 285 -1.76 34.99 -8.98
N SER A 286 -2.79 34.14 -8.85
CA SER A 286 -3.84 33.95 -9.86
C SER A 286 -3.33 33.53 -11.26
N ALA A 287 -2.13 32.97 -11.35
CA ALA A 287 -1.59 32.51 -12.63
C ALA A 287 -2.18 31.14 -13.05
N HIS A 288 -2.40 30.95 -14.34
CA HIS A 288 -2.93 29.69 -14.89
C HIS A 288 -1.98 29.13 -15.95
N ALA A 289 -1.68 27.83 -15.92
CA ALA A 289 -0.82 27.27 -16.97
C ALA A 289 -1.57 27.17 -18.30
N VAL A 290 -2.77 26.60 -18.29
CA VAL A 290 -3.66 26.54 -19.45
C VAL A 290 -5.05 27.04 -19.06
N TYR A 291 -5.53 28.07 -19.76
CA TYR A 291 -6.83 28.68 -19.58
C TYR A 291 -7.62 28.57 -20.89
N ALA A 292 -8.63 27.70 -20.93
CA ALA A 292 -9.47 27.49 -22.10
C ALA A 292 -10.92 27.94 -21.82
N THR A 293 -11.39 28.97 -22.52
CA THR A 293 -12.76 29.49 -22.40
C THR A 293 -13.50 29.50 -23.73
N ASN A 294 -14.49 28.62 -23.89
CA ASN A 294 -15.17 28.42 -25.18
C ASN A 294 -14.17 28.19 -26.35
N ALA A 295 -13.08 27.47 -26.11
CA ALA A 295 -12.00 27.22 -27.07
C ALA A 295 -11.42 25.82 -26.85
N THR A 296 -10.57 25.36 -27.76
CA THR A 296 -9.92 24.04 -27.66
C THR A 296 -8.41 24.19 -27.51
N VAL A 297 -7.83 23.56 -26.50
CA VAL A 297 -6.39 23.37 -26.35
C VAL A 297 -6.09 21.88 -26.44
N ASN A 298 -5.19 21.49 -27.35
CA ASN A 298 -4.70 20.12 -27.45
C ASN A 298 -3.24 20.11 -26.99
N LEU A 299 -2.93 19.29 -25.99
CA LEU A 299 -1.57 19.03 -25.56
C LEU A 299 -1.16 17.63 -26.05
N GLY A 300 0.03 17.52 -26.62
CA GLY A 300 0.63 16.24 -27.00
C GLY A 300 0.91 15.34 -25.79
N GLU A 301 1.52 14.19 -26.05
CA GLU A 301 1.89 13.24 -25.01
C GLU A 301 2.96 13.83 -24.06
N ASN A 302 2.94 13.43 -22.79
CA ASN A 302 3.95 13.76 -21.77
C ASN A 302 4.13 15.26 -21.52
N ALA A 303 3.06 16.05 -21.61
CA ALA A 303 3.11 17.47 -21.24
C ALA A 303 3.51 17.63 -19.76
N THR A 304 4.37 18.60 -19.46
CA THR A 304 4.80 18.96 -18.11
C THR A 304 4.26 20.34 -17.75
N ILE A 305 3.51 20.45 -16.66
CA ILE A 305 2.83 21.67 -16.21
C ILE A 305 3.23 21.95 -14.77
N SER A 306 3.70 23.16 -14.50
CA SER A 306 4.15 23.59 -13.18
C SER A 306 3.54 24.94 -12.81
N VAL A 307 2.80 24.97 -11.70
CA VAL A 307 2.19 26.18 -11.15
C VAL A 307 2.77 26.45 -9.77
N ASN A 308 3.64 27.47 -9.69
CA ASN A 308 4.49 27.69 -8.50
C ASN A 308 3.89 28.64 -7.46
N SER A 309 2.60 28.96 -7.55
CA SER A 309 1.91 29.82 -6.59
C SER A 309 0.49 29.31 -6.36
N ALA A 310 0.03 29.42 -5.11
CA ALA A 310 -1.36 29.16 -4.70
C ALA A 310 -2.13 30.45 -4.37
N SER A 311 -1.46 31.61 -4.44
CA SER A 311 -2.01 32.87 -3.96
C SER A 311 -3.00 33.47 -4.96
N LYS A 312 -4.05 34.12 -4.45
CA LYS A 312 -4.90 35.00 -5.25
C LYS A 312 -4.28 36.40 -5.35
N ALA A 313 -4.33 37.02 -6.52
CA ALA A 313 -3.85 38.40 -6.70
C ALA A 313 -4.73 39.42 -5.95
N ALA A 314 -6.03 39.11 -5.78
CA ALA A 314 -7.00 39.84 -4.98
C ALA A 314 -8.10 38.88 -4.50
N SER A 315 -8.90 39.25 -3.49
CA SER A 315 -9.93 38.37 -2.92
C SER A 315 -10.98 37.87 -3.93
N TYR A 316 -11.24 38.65 -4.98
CA TYR A 316 -12.19 38.30 -6.06
C TYR A 316 -11.52 37.60 -7.25
N SER A 317 -10.19 37.52 -7.29
CA SER A 317 -9.47 36.85 -8.36
C SER A 317 -9.66 35.33 -8.24
N LYS A 318 -9.70 34.66 -9.38
CA LYS A 318 -9.62 33.20 -9.41
C LYS A 318 -8.28 32.75 -8.85
N ALA A 319 -8.30 31.68 -8.07
CA ALA A 319 -7.08 31.04 -7.61
C ALA A 319 -6.34 30.40 -8.80
N PRO A 320 -5.02 30.19 -8.67
CA PRO A 320 -4.22 29.50 -9.68
C PRO A 320 -4.77 28.12 -10.04
N ALA A 321 -4.56 27.70 -11.29
CA ALA A 321 -4.82 26.33 -11.71
C ALA A 321 -3.86 25.88 -12.82
N GLY A 322 -3.54 24.58 -12.84
CA GLY A 322 -2.76 23.96 -13.91
C GLY A 322 -3.54 23.97 -15.22
N LEU A 323 -4.56 23.11 -15.31
CA LEU A 323 -5.48 23.05 -16.42
C LEU A 323 -6.83 23.64 -16.00
N TYR A 324 -7.26 24.73 -16.63
CA TYR A 324 -8.52 25.38 -16.33
C TYR A 324 -9.40 25.51 -17.57
N ALA A 325 -10.43 24.68 -17.64
CA ALA A 325 -11.42 24.70 -18.72
C ALA A 325 -12.74 25.29 -18.21
N LEU A 326 -13.24 26.34 -18.85
CA LEU A 326 -14.48 27.00 -18.44
C LEU A 326 -15.35 27.39 -19.63
N SER A 327 -16.63 27.65 -19.37
CA SER A 327 -17.56 28.18 -20.38
C SER A 327 -17.52 27.35 -21.68
N ARG A 328 -17.62 26.02 -21.55
CA ARG A 328 -17.54 25.07 -22.68
C ARG A 328 -16.18 25.01 -23.38
N GLY A 329 -15.12 25.48 -22.74
CA GLY A 329 -13.74 25.24 -23.19
C GLY A 329 -13.36 23.77 -23.05
N ALA A 330 -12.46 23.29 -23.90
CA ALA A 330 -11.98 21.92 -23.90
C ALA A 330 -10.44 21.90 -23.87
N ILE A 331 -9.87 21.10 -22.99
CA ILE A 331 -8.45 20.78 -22.94
C ILE A 331 -8.34 19.27 -23.16
N ASN A 332 -7.71 18.86 -24.27
CA ASN A 332 -7.51 17.47 -24.60
C ASN A 332 -6.05 17.10 -24.37
N LEU A 333 -5.83 15.96 -23.72
CA LEU A 333 -4.50 15.40 -23.47
C LEU A 333 -4.36 14.19 -24.40
N ALA A 334 -3.44 14.28 -25.37
CA ALA A 334 -3.23 13.21 -26.34
C ALA A 334 -2.66 11.94 -25.68
N GLY A 335 -1.96 12.10 -24.56
CA GLY A 335 -1.54 11.05 -23.64
C GLY A 335 -1.29 11.63 -22.24
N GLY A 336 -0.60 10.87 -21.39
CA GLY A 336 -0.29 11.26 -20.00
C GLY A 336 0.34 12.66 -19.83
N ALA A 337 0.24 13.24 -18.64
CA ALA A 337 0.80 14.55 -18.30
C ALA A 337 1.37 14.57 -16.87
N ALA A 338 2.46 15.32 -16.67
CA ALA A 338 2.97 15.66 -15.35
C ALA A 338 2.45 17.05 -14.94
N ILE A 339 1.73 17.15 -13.84
CA ILE A 339 1.13 18.41 -13.34
C ILE A 339 1.55 18.58 -11.89
N THR A 340 2.21 19.68 -11.56
CA THR A 340 2.59 20.03 -10.19
C THR A 340 1.94 21.34 -9.77
N MET A 341 1.22 21.31 -8.65
CA MET A 341 0.46 22.42 -8.11
C MET A 341 0.96 22.80 -6.72
N ALA A 342 1.36 24.06 -6.51
CA ALA A 342 1.84 24.52 -5.20
C ALA A 342 0.74 24.69 -4.12
N GLY A 343 -0.53 24.48 -4.46
CA GLY A 343 -1.66 24.66 -3.57
C GLY A 343 -2.73 23.60 -3.76
N ASP A 344 -3.72 23.64 -2.89
CA ASP A 344 -4.79 22.66 -2.78
C ASP A 344 -6.17 23.33 -2.68
N ASN A 345 -7.20 22.51 -2.42
CA ASN A 345 -8.57 22.97 -2.24
C ASN A 345 -8.74 24.01 -1.13
N SER A 346 -7.92 24.03 -0.07
CA SER A 346 -7.99 25.04 1.00
C SER A 346 -7.68 26.45 0.49
N SER A 347 -6.84 26.53 -0.54
CA SER A 347 -6.49 27.75 -1.27
C SER A 347 -7.32 27.98 -2.55
N GLU A 348 -8.31 27.12 -2.82
CA GLU A 348 -9.08 27.02 -4.07
C GLU A 348 -8.20 26.77 -5.31
N SER A 349 -7.01 26.23 -5.12
CA SER A 349 -6.02 25.95 -6.17
C SER A 349 -6.12 24.49 -6.62
N TYR A 350 -6.11 24.24 -7.92
CA TYR A 350 -6.29 22.89 -8.47
C TYR A 350 -5.32 22.59 -9.61
N ALA A 351 -4.79 21.37 -9.63
CA ALA A 351 -4.04 20.86 -10.79
C ALA A 351 -4.94 20.83 -12.03
N ILE A 352 -6.20 20.43 -11.88
CA ILE A 352 -7.21 20.40 -12.95
C ILE A 352 -8.53 20.96 -12.41
N SER A 353 -9.08 21.97 -13.08
CA SER A 353 -10.37 22.58 -12.72
C SER A 353 -11.27 22.74 -13.95
N THR A 354 -12.54 22.37 -13.81
CA THR A 354 -13.57 22.61 -14.83
C THR A 354 -14.78 23.34 -14.27
N GLU A 355 -15.26 24.36 -14.98
CA GLU A 355 -16.42 25.17 -14.59
C GLU A 355 -17.36 25.45 -15.78
N THR A 356 -18.66 25.62 -15.55
CA THR A 356 -19.62 26.10 -16.58
C THR A 356 -19.55 25.30 -17.90
N GLY A 357 -19.49 23.97 -17.80
CA GLY A 357 -19.46 23.06 -18.96
C GLY A 357 -18.07 22.85 -19.58
N GLY A 358 -17.00 23.30 -18.91
CA GLY A 358 -15.63 23.04 -19.36
C GLY A 358 -15.28 21.55 -19.30
N ILE A 359 -14.38 21.11 -20.19
CA ILE A 359 -13.98 19.71 -20.32
C ILE A 359 -12.45 19.60 -20.28
N VAL A 360 -11.95 18.67 -19.48
CA VAL A 360 -10.57 18.16 -19.55
C VAL A 360 -10.66 16.67 -19.86
N ASP A 361 -10.15 16.27 -21.01
CA ASP A 361 -10.24 14.89 -21.52
C ASP A 361 -8.85 14.25 -21.65
N GLY A 362 -8.54 13.34 -20.74
CA GLY A 362 -7.39 12.43 -20.77
C GLY A 362 -7.80 10.97 -20.94
N SER A 363 -8.92 10.70 -21.61
CA SER A 363 -9.45 9.34 -21.81
C SER A 363 -8.62 8.49 -22.77
N SER A 364 -7.72 9.08 -23.56
CA SER A 364 -6.81 8.34 -24.45
C SER A 364 -5.85 7.42 -23.70
N GLY A 365 -5.57 7.70 -22.42
CA GLY A 365 -4.66 6.92 -21.60
C GLY A 365 -3.23 7.44 -21.62
N GLY A 366 -2.44 7.05 -20.63
CA GLY A 366 -1.01 7.33 -20.54
C GLY A 366 -0.53 7.56 -19.11
N ARG A 367 0.73 7.98 -18.99
CA ARG A 367 1.37 8.25 -17.70
C ARG A 367 1.02 9.63 -17.14
N PHE A 368 0.12 9.68 -16.17
CA PHE A 368 -0.20 10.88 -15.40
C PHE A 368 0.64 10.94 -14.13
N VAL A 369 1.28 12.07 -13.87
CA VAL A 369 1.94 12.38 -12.59
C VAL A 369 1.33 13.67 -12.06
N ILE A 370 0.28 13.56 -11.24
CA ILE A 370 -0.48 14.70 -10.75
C ILE A 370 -0.15 14.89 -9.27
N ASP A 371 0.45 16.03 -8.94
CA ASP A 371 0.65 16.51 -7.57
C ASP A 371 -0.27 17.73 -7.38
N GLY A 372 -1.44 17.48 -6.79
CA GLY A 372 -2.48 18.48 -6.56
C GLY A 372 -3.91 17.96 -6.70
N ASP A 373 -4.84 18.78 -6.21
CA ASP A 373 -6.27 18.48 -6.20
C ASP A 373 -6.92 18.72 -7.57
N ILE A 374 -8.03 18.01 -7.84
CA ILE A 374 -8.85 18.21 -9.03
C ILE A 374 -10.30 18.56 -8.68
N ARG A 375 -10.94 19.36 -9.54
CA ARG A 375 -12.32 19.80 -9.31
C ARG A 375 -13.17 19.91 -10.57
N ALA A 376 -14.39 19.40 -10.51
CA ALA A 376 -15.43 19.62 -11.52
C ALA A 376 -16.64 20.34 -10.92
N ALA A 377 -16.91 21.56 -11.38
CA ALA A 377 -17.93 22.42 -10.82
C ALA A 377 -19.19 22.50 -11.68
N GLY A 378 -20.20 21.71 -11.28
CA GLY A 378 -21.56 21.75 -11.80
C GLY A 378 -21.66 21.60 -13.33
N ALA A 379 -22.67 22.24 -13.89
CA ALA A 379 -22.93 22.27 -15.32
C ALA A 379 -23.29 23.68 -15.80
N THR A 380 -23.33 23.86 -17.12
CA THR A 380 -23.95 25.03 -17.76
C THR A 380 -25.32 24.66 -18.35
N ALA A 381 -26.29 25.55 -18.21
CA ALA A 381 -27.65 25.32 -18.68
C ALA A 381 -27.72 25.31 -20.21
N ALA A 382 -28.76 24.67 -20.74
CA ALA A 382 -29.09 24.81 -22.15
C ALA A 382 -29.42 26.28 -22.48
N SER A 383 -29.00 26.73 -23.66
CA SER A 383 -29.40 27.99 -24.26
C SER A 383 -30.32 27.74 -25.46
N GLY A 384 -30.80 28.80 -26.12
CA GLY A 384 -31.56 28.66 -27.36
C GLY A 384 -30.80 27.99 -28.51
N THR A 385 -29.48 27.82 -28.39
CA THR A 385 -28.60 27.26 -29.45
C THR A 385 -27.69 26.13 -28.99
N LEU A 386 -27.48 25.93 -27.69
CA LEU A 386 -26.56 24.92 -27.14
C LEU A 386 -27.25 24.07 -26.06
N PRO A 387 -27.01 22.75 -26.02
CA PRO A 387 -27.56 21.90 -24.96
C PRO A 387 -26.88 22.17 -23.61
N GLN A 388 -27.53 21.72 -22.54
CA GLN A 388 -26.93 21.62 -21.21
C GLN A 388 -25.63 20.80 -21.30
N GLN A 389 -24.63 21.16 -20.51
CA GLN A 389 -23.33 20.49 -20.50
C GLN A 389 -22.70 20.52 -19.11
N ASN A 390 -22.36 19.34 -18.59
CA ASN A 390 -21.62 19.22 -17.33
C ASN A 390 -20.17 19.68 -17.51
N SER A 391 -19.61 20.24 -16.44
CA SER A 391 -18.15 20.39 -16.32
C SER A 391 -17.56 18.99 -16.09
N THR A 392 -16.54 18.59 -16.84
CA THR A 392 -16.11 17.18 -16.90
C THR A 392 -14.60 17.03 -16.88
N ILE A 393 -14.11 16.11 -16.04
CA ILE A 393 -12.74 15.61 -16.04
C ILE A 393 -12.79 14.11 -16.30
N LYS A 394 -12.05 13.62 -17.30
CA LYS A 394 -11.86 12.19 -17.56
C LYS A 394 -10.40 11.85 -17.54
N LEU A 395 -10.01 10.85 -16.75
CA LEU A 395 -8.63 10.37 -16.66
C LEU A 395 -8.57 8.87 -16.85
N ASN A 396 -7.74 8.42 -17.78
CA ASN A 396 -7.36 7.02 -17.91
C ASN A 396 -5.89 6.87 -17.52
N MET A 397 -5.65 6.53 -16.25
CA MET A 397 -4.32 6.46 -15.64
C MET A 397 -3.68 5.10 -15.89
N THR A 398 -2.64 5.06 -16.73
CA THR A 398 -1.87 3.86 -17.08
C THR A 398 -0.37 4.06 -16.83
N ASP A 399 0.46 3.07 -17.14
CA ASP A 399 1.93 3.25 -17.25
C ASP A 399 2.63 3.81 -16.01
N ASN A 400 2.33 3.25 -14.83
CA ASN A 400 2.85 3.73 -13.53
C ASN A 400 2.47 5.18 -13.24
N SER A 401 1.24 5.56 -13.62
CA SER A 401 0.66 6.84 -13.23
C SER A 401 0.62 6.99 -11.71
N ARG A 402 0.83 8.22 -11.24
CA ARG A 402 0.74 8.60 -9.84
C ARG A 402 -0.13 9.85 -9.70
N TRP A 403 -1.07 9.82 -8.77
CA TRP A 403 -1.82 11.00 -8.36
C TRP A 403 -1.70 11.15 -6.84
N ASP A 404 -1.25 12.32 -6.40
CA ASP A 404 -1.21 12.74 -5.01
C ASP A 404 -2.14 13.94 -4.88
N GLY A 405 -3.30 13.75 -4.26
CA GLY A 405 -4.32 14.78 -4.17
C GLY A 405 -5.72 14.24 -3.90
N ALA A 406 -6.69 15.14 -3.81
CA ALA A 406 -8.10 14.84 -3.62
C ALA A 406 -8.96 15.32 -4.81
N SER A 407 -10.17 14.79 -4.91
CA SER A 407 -11.15 15.19 -5.93
C SER A 407 -12.42 15.79 -5.35
N TYR A 408 -12.93 16.82 -6.01
CA TYR A 408 -14.12 17.54 -5.58
C TYR A 408 -15.12 17.71 -6.72
N ILE A 409 -16.33 17.22 -6.52
CA ILE A 409 -17.48 17.48 -7.40
C ILE A 409 -18.40 18.46 -6.71
N THR A 410 -18.74 19.55 -7.39
CA THR A 410 -19.80 20.46 -6.92
C THR A 410 -20.99 20.45 -7.86
N SER A 411 -22.17 20.79 -7.34
CA SER A 411 -23.40 20.90 -8.12
C SER A 411 -23.78 22.37 -8.37
N ALA A 412 -24.45 22.62 -9.48
CA ALA A 412 -25.11 23.88 -9.81
C ALA A 412 -26.58 23.58 -10.21
N THR A 413 -27.43 24.61 -10.32
CA THR A 413 -28.83 24.45 -10.75
C THR A 413 -28.97 23.68 -12.07
N ALA A 414 -28.00 23.85 -12.97
CA ALA A 414 -28.01 23.23 -14.29
C ALA A 414 -27.52 21.76 -14.31
N GLY A 415 -26.98 21.24 -13.21
CA GLY A 415 -26.40 19.89 -13.13
C GLY A 415 -25.16 19.79 -12.24
N THR A 416 -24.66 18.57 -12.12
CA THR A 416 -23.51 18.19 -11.27
C THR A 416 -22.25 18.00 -12.12
N GLY A 417 -21.09 18.37 -11.57
CA GLY A 417 -19.81 18.12 -12.23
C GLY A 417 -19.53 16.61 -12.38
N VAL A 418 -18.68 16.26 -13.32
CA VAL A 418 -18.33 14.86 -13.64
C VAL A 418 -16.83 14.66 -13.49
N ILE A 419 -16.41 13.66 -12.71
CA ILE A 419 -15.03 13.17 -12.63
C ILE A 419 -15.06 11.66 -12.80
N SER A 420 -14.60 11.17 -13.95
CA SER A 420 -14.54 9.74 -14.26
C SER A 420 -13.08 9.29 -14.29
N VAL A 421 -12.74 8.26 -13.52
CA VAL A 421 -11.35 7.78 -13.40
C VAL A 421 -11.28 6.29 -13.72
N GLN A 422 -10.38 5.93 -14.63
CA GLN A 422 -9.94 4.56 -14.86
C GLN A 422 -8.47 4.43 -14.48
N MET A 423 -8.11 3.37 -13.76
CA MET A 423 -6.74 3.14 -13.31
C MET A 423 -6.28 1.72 -13.66
N SER A 424 -5.08 1.59 -14.22
CA SER A 424 -4.38 0.33 -14.48
C SER A 424 -2.89 0.54 -14.22
N ASP A 425 -2.23 -0.33 -13.44
CA ASP A 425 -0.81 -0.14 -13.06
C ASP A 425 -0.53 1.30 -12.58
N ALA A 426 -1.39 1.83 -11.70
CA ALA A 426 -1.36 3.23 -11.27
C ALA A 426 -1.57 3.35 -9.76
N THR A 427 -1.05 4.41 -9.15
CA THR A 427 -1.24 4.67 -7.72
C THR A 427 -1.91 6.02 -7.50
N TRP A 428 -2.96 6.04 -6.69
CA TRP A 428 -3.54 7.28 -6.16
C TRP A 428 -3.31 7.32 -4.65
N ASN A 429 -2.54 8.28 -4.19
CA ASN A 429 -2.42 8.63 -2.78
C ASN A 429 -3.45 9.72 -2.49
N MET A 430 -4.59 9.31 -1.96
CA MET A 430 -5.71 10.17 -1.68
C MET A 430 -5.43 11.00 -0.43
N THR A 431 -5.29 12.31 -0.57
CA THR A 431 -4.86 13.20 0.53
C THR A 431 -6.01 13.72 1.38
N SER A 432 -7.24 13.65 0.88
CA SER A 432 -8.46 14.00 1.62
C SER A 432 -9.67 13.24 1.07
N SER A 433 -10.80 13.32 1.77
CA SER A 433 -12.06 12.76 1.30
C SER A 433 -12.37 13.25 -0.11
N SER A 434 -12.73 12.32 -0.98
CA SER A 434 -12.79 12.52 -2.42
C SER A 434 -14.12 12.10 -3.00
N THR A 435 -14.56 12.77 -4.07
CA THR A 435 -15.80 12.43 -4.78
C THR A 435 -15.53 12.23 -6.26
N LEU A 436 -15.89 11.06 -6.77
CA LEU A 436 -15.89 10.72 -8.19
C LEU A 436 -17.32 10.47 -8.68
N THR A 437 -17.51 10.59 -9.99
CA THR A 437 -18.72 10.13 -10.66
C THR A 437 -18.69 8.62 -10.77
N ASP A 438 -17.66 8.08 -11.41
CA ASP A 438 -17.45 6.65 -11.61
C ASP A 438 -15.97 6.30 -11.47
N LEU A 439 -15.70 5.06 -11.07
CA LEU A 439 -14.34 4.55 -10.89
C LEU A 439 -14.23 3.12 -11.43
N THR A 440 -13.27 2.92 -12.33
CA THR A 440 -12.81 1.58 -12.74
C THR A 440 -11.40 1.33 -12.21
N LEU A 441 -11.26 0.38 -11.28
CA LEU A 441 -10.00 0.04 -10.62
C LEU A 441 -9.48 -1.31 -11.14
N ASN A 442 -8.60 -1.28 -12.14
CA ASN A 442 -8.06 -2.48 -12.78
C ASN A 442 -6.82 -3.04 -12.07
N SER A 443 -6.37 -4.21 -12.53
CA SER A 443 -5.13 -4.86 -12.06
C SER A 443 -3.94 -3.91 -12.01
N GLY A 444 -3.13 -4.05 -10.97
CA GLY A 444 -1.97 -3.20 -10.72
C GLY A 444 -2.31 -1.80 -10.18
N ALA A 445 -3.58 -1.37 -10.22
CA ALA A 445 -3.99 -0.11 -9.62
C ALA A 445 -4.11 -0.21 -8.10
N THR A 446 -3.67 0.82 -7.39
CA THR A 446 -3.80 0.95 -5.93
C THR A 446 -4.30 2.34 -5.54
N ILE A 447 -5.31 2.41 -4.69
CA ILE A 447 -5.71 3.64 -4.00
C ILE A 447 -5.29 3.51 -2.53
N ASN A 448 -4.44 4.43 -2.08
CA ASN A 448 -4.02 4.56 -0.69
C ASN A 448 -4.77 5.74 -0.08
N PHE A 449 -5.53 5.49 0.98
CA PHE A 449 -6.07 6.55 1.81
C PHE A 449 -4.92 7.08 2.68
N SER A 450 -4.67 8.38 2.64
CA SER A 450 -3.62 8.99 3.47
C SER A 450 -4.19 9.28 4.86
N HIS A 451 -3.39 9.18 5.90
CA HIS A 451 -3.83 9.52 7.24
C HIS A 451 -2.68 10.16 8.03
N GLU A 452 -3.00 11.26 8.72
CA GLU A 452 -2.11 11.91 9.68
C GLU A 452 -2.83 12.00 11.02
N ASP A 453 -2.09 11.82 12.12
CA ASP A 453 -2.66 11.83 13.47
C ASP A 453 -3.43 13.13 13.75
N GLY A 454 -4.72 13.02 14.05
CA GLY A 454 -5.59 14.15 14.36
C GLY A 454 -6.39 14.70 13.18
N GLU A 455 -6.14 14.22 11.96
CA GLU A 455 -6.96 14.52 10.79
C GLU A 455 -8.20 13.59 10.71
N PRO A 456 -9.30 14.05 10.08
CA PRO A 456 -10.50 13.24 9.93
C PRO A 456 -10.26 12.04 9.03
N TRP A 457 -10.93 10.93 9.35
CA TRP A 457 -10.98 9.73 8.52
C TRP A 457 -11.56 10.02 7.14
N GLN A 458 -10.99 9.37 6.13
CA GLN A 458 -11.25 9.72 4.75
C GLN A 458 -12.37 8.85 4.16
N THR A 459 -13.22 9.47 3.34
CA THR A 459 -14.23 8.76 2.54
C THR A 459 -14.01 9.00 1.06
N LEU A 460 -13.90 7.92 0.29
CA LEU A 460 -14.02 7.95 -1.16
C LEU A 460 -15.48 7.72 -1.55
N THR A 461 -16.12 8.73 -2.12
CA THR A 461 -17.51 8.66 -2.57
C THR A 461 -17.58 8.50 -4.08
N ILE A 462 -18.28 7.47 -4.56
CA ILE A 462 -18.58 7.22 -5.97
C ILE A 462 -20.07 7.46 -6.19
N ASN A 463 -20.41 8.50 -6.95
CA ASN A 463 -21.81 8.91 -7.15
C ASN A 463 -22.60 7.95 -8.04
N GLU A 464 -21.94 7.28 -8.97
CA GLU A 464 -22.50 6.27 -9.86
C GLU A 464 -21.83 4.92 -9.58
N ASP A 465 -21.30 4.24 -10.59
CA ASP A 465 -20.86 2.86 -10.48
C ASP A 465 -19.36 2.73 -10.15
N TYR A 466 -19.05 1.71 -9.36
CA TYR A 466 -17.69 1.26 -9.04
C TYR A 466 -17.44 -0.11 -9.67
N VAL A 467 -16.36 -0.22 -10.46
CA VAL A 467 -15.96 -1.46 -11.12
C VAL A 467 -14.56 -1.87 -10.65
N GLY A 468 -14.46 -3.00 -9.96
CA GLY A 468 -13.18 -3.60 -9.59
C GLY A 468 -12.76 -4.67 -10.59
N ASN A 469 -11.56 -4.60 -11.14
CA ASN A 469 -10.98 -5.65 -12.01
C ASN A 469 -9.60 -6.08 -11.50
N GLY A 470 -9.51 -6.42 -10.20
CA GLY A 470 -8.27 -6.87 -9.55
C GLY A 470 -7.37 -5.75 -9.03
N GLY A 471 -7.86 -4.52 -8.95
CA GLY A 471 -7.16 -3.42 -8.28
C GLY A 471 -7.31 -3.48 -6.76
N LYS A 472 -6.56 -2.62 -6.05
CA LYS A 472 -6.42 -2.66 -4.59
C LYS A 472 -6.83 -1.37 -3.90
N LEU A 473 -7.60 -1.48 -2.82
CA LEU A 473 -7.90 -0.40 -1.88
C LEU A 473 -7.11 -0.64 -0.59
N VAL A 474 -6.41 0.38 -0.10
CA VAL A 474 -5.63 0.33 1.14
C VAL A 474 -6.25 1.29 2.15
N PHE A 475 -7.04 0.75 3.07
CA PHE A 475 -7.70 1.51 4.14
C PHE A 475 -6.76 1.67 5.33
N ASN A 476 -6.88 2.78 6.05
CA ASN A 476 -6.41 2.86 7.42
C ASN A 476 -7.57 2.55 8.37
N THR A 477 -7.29 1.87 9.47
CA THR A 477 -8.32 1.51 10.46
C THR A 477 -7.68 1.39 11.83
N VAL A 478 -8.37 1.85 12.86
CA VAL A 478 -8.07 1.46 14.25
C VAL A 478 -8.72 0.11 14.50
N LEU A 479 -8.02 -1.01 14.30
CA LEU A 479 -8.62 -2.34 14.44
C LEU A 479 -8.99 -2.67 15.90
N ASN A 480 -10.24 -2.42 16.28
CA ASN A 480 -10.84 -2.74 17.58
C ASN A 480 -12.20 -3.42 17.37
N ASP A 481 -13.29 -2.84 17.89
CA ASP A 481 -14.67 -3.33 17.85
C ASP A 481 -15.49 -2.62 16.75
N ASP A 482 -16.81 -2.77 16.76
CA ASP A 482 -17.69 -2.30 15.69
C ASP A 482 -17.70 -0.76 15.51
N ASP A 483 -17.35 -0.01 16.56
CA ASP A 483 -17.30 1.46 16.57
C ASP A 483 -15.94 2.01 16.10
N SER A 484 -15.04 1.14 15.62
CA SER A 484 -13.73 1.51 15.12
C SER A 484 -13.77 2.58 14.05
N GLU A 485 -12.92 3.59 14.24
CA GLU A 485 -12.69 4.60 13.21
C GLU A 485 -11.89 4.00 12.04
N THR A 486 -12.33 4.31 10.82
CA THR A 486 -11.84 3.68 9.60
C THR A 486 -12.08 4.57 8.40
N ASP A 487 -11.19 4.48 7.41
CA ASP A 487 -11.44 5.00 6.08
C ASP A 487 -12.57 4.22 5.39
N ARG A 488 -13.32 4.87 4.49
CA ARG A 488 -14.51 4.27 3.88
C ARG A 488 -14.58 4.46 2.37
N LEU A 489 -15.08 3.43 1.69
CA LEU A 489 -15.60 3.54 0.33
C LEU A 489 -17.13 3.63 0.39
N GLN A 490 -17.70 4.70 -0.16
CA GLN A 490 -19.14 4.87 -0.31
C GLN A 490 -19.52 4.86 -1.79
N VAL A 491 -20.36 3.92 -2.21
CA VAL A 491 -20.84 3.79 -3.59
C VAL A 491 -22.35 4.04 -3.61
N LEU A 492 -22.77 5.14 -4.25
CA LEU A 492 -24.18 5.49 -4.38
C LEU A 492 -24.88 4.74 -5.52
N GLY A 493 -24.13 4.32 -6.55
CA GLY A 493 -24.59 3.40 -7.60
C GLY A 493 -24.28 1.94 -7.30
N ASN A 494 -23.93 1.17 -8.33
CA ASN A 494 -23.70 -0.26 -8.25
C ASN A 494 -22.21 -0.61 -8.13
N THR A 495 -21.91 -1.76 -7.52
CA THR A 495 -20.59 -2.37 -7.57
C THR A 495 -20.58 -3.60 -8.48
N SER A 496 -19.45 -3.85 -9.15
CA SER A 496 -19.22 -5.08 -9.93
C SER A 496 -17.75 -5.49 -9.95
N GLY A 497 -17.50 -6.77 -10.27
CA GLY A 497 -16.14 -7.33 -10.39
C GLY A 497 -15.47 -7.61 -9.03
N ASN A 498 -14.13 -7.62 -8.98
CA ASN A 498 -13.36 -7.96 -7.78
C ASN A 498 -12.34 -6.86 -7.42
N THR A 499 -12.22 -6.57 -6.13
CA THR A 499 -11.26 -5.61 -5.55
C THR A 499 -10.52 -6.25 -4.38
N PHE A 500 -9.21 -6.05 -4.31
CA PHE A 500 -8.42 -6.44 -3.16
C PHE A 500 -8.43 -5.35 -2.08
N VAL A 501 -8.53 -5.78 -0.82
CA VAL A 501 -8.57 -4.92 0.37
C VAL A 501 -7.32 -5.17 1.20
N ALA A 502 -6.56 -4.12 1.46
CA ALA A 502 -5.51 -4.10 2.48
C ALA A 502 -5.89 -3.11 3.57
N VAL A 503 -5.44 -3.37 4.80
CA VAL A 503 -5.72 -2.53 5.96
C VAL A 503 -4.41 -2.24 6.68
N ASN A 504 -4.13 -0.96 6.87
CA ASN A 504 -3.10 -0.48 7.78
C ASN A 504 -3.74 -0.27 9.16
N ASN A 505 -3.27 -1.03 10.16
CA ASN A 505 -3.72 -0.83 11.53
C ASN A 505 -3.04 0.40 12.15
N ILE A 506 -3.78 1.48 12.40
CA ILE A 506 -3.27 2.71 13.02
C ILE A 506 -3.62 2.71 14.51
N GLY A 507 -2.89 1.91 15.28
CA GLY A 507 -2.99 1.92 16.75
C GLY A 507 -4.14 1.12 17.36
N GLY A 508 -4.86 0.31 16.58
CA GLY A 508 -5.82 -0.65 17.10
C GLY A 508 -5.14 -1.77 17.88
N ALA A 509 -5.69 -2.13 19.03
CA ALA A 509 -5.19 -3.17 19.93
C ALA A 509 -5.76 -4.56 19.60
N GLY A 510 -6.70 -4.64 18.65
CA GLY A 510 -7.49 -5.81 18.37
C GLY A 510 -8.62 -5.97 19.39
N ALA A 511 -9.84 -6.10 18.91
CA ALA A 511 -10.99 -6.44 19.74
C ALA A 511 -11.97 -7.36 19.00
N GLN A 512 -12.94 -7.83 19.77
CA GLN A 512 -14.01 -8.68 19.29
C GLN A 512 -15.08 -7.81 18.61
N THR A 513 -15.34 -8.05 17.34
CA THR A 513 -16.44 -7.41 16.60
C THR A 513 -17.70 -8.26 16.68
N ILE A 514 -18.88 -7.64 16.70
CA ILE A 514 -20.17 -8.35 16.58
C ILE A 514 -20.75 -8.09 15.19
N GLU A 515 -21.03 -6.83 14.88
CA GLU A 515 -21.48 -6.39 13.55
C GLU A 515 -20.33 -6.22 12.56
N GLY A 516 -19.12 -5.90 13.04
CA GLY A 516 -17.95 -5.63 12.22
C GLY A 516 -17.76 -4.14 11.93
N ILE A 517 -16.55 -3.79 11.48
CA ILE A 517 -16.13 -2.43 11.15
C ILE A 517 -16.50 -2.16 9.69
N GLU A 518 -17.45 -1.26 9.42
CA GLU A 518 -17.92 -0.97 8.05
C GLU A 518 -16.86 -0.23 7.23
N ILE A 519 -16.35 -0.86 6.16
CA ILE A 519 -15.34 -0.28 5.26
C ILE A 519 -15.89 0.05 3.86
N VAL A 520 -16.97 -0.62 3.44
CA VAL A 520 -17.64 -0.33 2.16
C VAL A 520 -19.15 -0.25 2.35
N ASN A 521 -19.72 0.88 1.93
CA ASN A 521 -21.14 1.14 1.88
C ASN A 521 -21.64 1.15 0.43
N VAL A 522 -22.69 0.38 0.10
CA VAL A 522 -23.24 0.32 -1.26
C VAL A 522 -24.76 0.57 -1.23
N ALA A 523 -25.20 1.66 -1.85
CA ALA A 523 -26.62 2.00 -1.94
C ALA A 523 -27.34 1.22 -3.07
N GLY A 524 -26.71 1.09 -4.24
CA GLY A 524 -27.22 0.35 -5.39
C GLY A 524 -27.08 -1.17 -5.26
N ASN A 525 -26.86 -1.88 -6.37
CA ASN A 525 -26.64 -3.32 -6.35
C ASN A 525 -25.18 -3.63 -5.97
N SER A 526 -24.99 -4.52 -4.99
CA SER A 526 -23.66 -4.90 -4.49
C SER A 526 -23.17 -6.21 -5.14
N ASN A 527 -22.99 -6.19 -6.46
CA ASN A 527 -22.57 -7.37 -7.24
C ASN A 527 -21.03 -7.50 -7.32
N GLY A 528 -20.28 -6.53 -6.82
CA GLY A 528 -18.82 -6.59 -6.73
C GLY A 528 -18.38 -7.27 -5.43
N THR A 529 -17.22 -7.93 -5.46
CA THR A 529 -16.61 -8.61 -4.30
C THR A 529 -15.40 -7.84 -3.78
N PHE A 530 -15.24 -7.80 -2.46
CA PHE A 530 -14.06 -7.25 -1.80
C PHE A 530 -13.33 -8.37 -1.06
N GLU A 531 -12.11 -8.68 -1.47
CA GLU A 531 -11.32 -9.80 -0.96
C GLU A 531 -10.05 -9.30 -0.28
N LYS A 532 -9.65 -9.92 0.82
CA LYS A 532 -8.40 -9.54 1.51
C LYS A 532 -7.17 -9.76 0.62
N ALA A 533 -6.31 -8.74 0.53
CA ALA A 533 -5.03 -8.80 -0.18
C ALA A 533 -3.97 -9.60 0.61
N SER A 534 -4.06 -9.56 1.95
CA SER A 534 -3.21 -10.28 2.89
C SER A 534 -3.94 -10.47 4.22
N ARG A 535 -3.33 -11.18 5.18
CA ARG A 535 -3.86 -11.26 6.55
C ARG A 535 -3.97 -9.87 7.17
N ILE A 536 -5.11 -9.60 7.79
CA ILE A 536 -5.39 -8.37 8.55
C ILE A 536 -5.39 -8.77 10.02
N VAL A 537 -4.44 -8.26 10.81
CA VAL A 537 -4.23 -8.68 12.20
C VAL A 537 -4.08 -7.48 13.12
N ALA A 538 -4.60 -7.62 14.34
CA ALA A 538 -4.35 -6.71 15.46
C ALA A 538 -4.50 -7.47 16.77
N GLY A 539 -3.57 -7.25 17.70
CA GLY A 539 -3.58 -7.97 18.98
C GLY A 539 -3.57 -9.49 18.77
N ALA A 540 -4.51 -10.16 19.44
CA ALA A 540 -4.69 -11.60 19.36
C ALA A 540 -5.58 -12.07 18.19
N TYR A 541 -6.14 -11.18 17.37
CA TYR A 541 -7.18 -11.49 16.40
C TYR A 541 -6.72 -11.40 14.95
N ASP A 542 -7.28 -12.27 14.11
CA ASP A 542 -7.34 -12.10 12.65
C ASP A 542 -8.70 -11.49 12.28
N TYR A 543 -8.71 -10.53 11.35
CA TYR A 543 -9.92 -9.94 10.79
C TYR A 543 -10.15 -10.42 9.36
N ASN A 544 -11.39 -10.70 9.01
CA ASN A 544 -11.83 -11.07 7.65
C ASN A 544 -12.70 -9.97 7.04
N VAL A 545 -12.70 -9.90 5.72
CA VAL A 545 -13.60 -9.03 4.95
C VAL A 545 -14.85 -9.84 4.62
N VAL A 546 -16.01 -9.44 5.16
CA VAL A 546 -17.28 -10.17 5.02
C VAL A 546 -18.37 -9.24 4.49
N GLN A 547 -19.18 -9.75 3.57
CA GLN A 547 -20.36 -9.04 3.07
C GLN A 547 -21.55 -9.27 3.99
N LYS A 548 -22.15 -8.20 4.51
CA LYS A 548 -23.40 -8.24 5.27
C LYS A 548 -24.44 -7.36 4.57
N GLY A 549 -25.49 -7.98 4.04
CA GLY A 549 -26.44 -7.29 3.17
C GLY A 549 -25.75 -6.76 1.90
N LYS A 550 -25.73 -5.44 1.72
CA LYS A 550 -25.05 -4.79 0.59
C LYS A 550 -23.65 -4.27 0.94
N ASN A 551 -23.32 -4.20 2.22
CA ASN A 551 -22.13 -3.53 2.74
C ASN A 551 -21.06 -4.56 3.10
N TRP A 552 -19.82 -4.09 3.27
CA TRP A 552 -18.67 -4.93 3.60
C TRP A 552 -17.99 -4.45 4.86
N TYR A 553 -17.66 -5.43 5.72
CA TYR A 553 -17.19 -5.20 7.08
C TYR A 553 -15.89 -5.96 7.33
N LEU A 554 -15.01 -5.39 8.16
CA LEU A 554 -13.93 -6.13 8.80
C LEU A 554 -14.46 -6.78 10.07
N THR A 555 -14.28 -8.08 10.21
CA THR A 555 -14.80 -8.81 11.38
C THR A 555 -13.79 -9.81 11.92
N SER A 556 -13.62 -9.80 13.24
CA SER A 556 -12.93 -10.85 14.00
C SER A 556 -13.89 -11.96 14.42
N TYR A 557 -15.18 -11.83 14.14
CA TYR A 557 -16.21 -12.83 14.40
C TYR A 557 -16.10 -14.01 13.44
N ILE A 558 -16.37 -15.20 13.96
CA ILE A 558 -16.51 -16.42 13.17
C ILE A 558 -18.02 -16.63 13.00
N GLU A 559 -18.52 -16.49 11.77
CA GLU A 559 -19.89 -16.88 11.49
C GLU A 559 -20.04 -18.39 11.72
N PRO A 560 -20.97 -18.83 12.58
CA PRO A 560 -21.21 -20.24 12.78
C PRO A 560 -21.69 -20.85 11.46
N ASP A 561 -21.08 -21.95 11.03
CA ASP A 561 -21.64 -22.78 9.96
C ASP A 561 -23.10 -23.06 10.28
N GLU A 562 -24.01 -22.80 9.33
CA GLU A 562 -25.42 -23.15 9.51
C GLU A 562 -25.50 -24.61 9.97
N PRO A 563 -26.24 -24.92 11.06
CA PRO A 563 -26.36 -26.28 11.51
C PRO A 563 -26.91 -27.13 10.36
N ILE A 564 -26.14 -28.13 9.94
CA ILE A 564 -26.63 -29.16 9.03
C ILE A 564 -27.79 -29.82 9.76
N ILE A 565 -29.02 -29.40 9.46
CA ILE A 565 -30.22 -30.15 9.82
C ILE A 565 -30.04 -31.49 9.08
N PRO A 566 -29.88 -32.62 9.78
CA PRO A 566 -29.90 -33.91 9.09
C PRO A 566 -31.25 -33.99 8.38
N ASP A 567 -31.25 -34.27 7.08
CA ASP A 567 -32.47 -34.52 6.33
C ASP A 567 -33.39 -35.43 7.17
N PRO A 568 -34.67 -35.09 7.34
CA PRO A 568 -35.59 -35.96 8.06
C PRO A 568 -35.52 -37.32 7.39
N VAL A 569 -35.13 -38.32 8.18
CA VAL A 569 -35.05 -39.71 7.74
C VAL A 569 -36.42 -40.04 7.15
N ASP A 570 -36.47 -40.27 5.84
CA ASP A 570 -37.68 -40.78 5.18
C ASP A 570 -38.14 -42.01 5.97
N PRO A 571 -39.41 -42.08 6.40
CA PRO A 571 -39.90 -43.28 7.08
C PRO A 571 -39.73 -44.44 6.12
N VAL A 572 -38.85 -45.37 6.49
CA VAL A 572 -38.67 -46.64 5.77
C VAL A 572 -40.03 -47.33 5.75
N ILE A 573 -40.68 -47.31 4.60
CA ILE A 573 -41.77 -48.24 4.29
C ILE A 573 -41.12 -49.62 4.28
N PRO A 574 -41.47 -50.55 5.17
CA PRO A 574 -40.94 -51.90 5.10
C PRO A 574 -41.45 -52.55 3.81
N ASP A 575 -40.52 -53.03 2.98
CA ASP A 575 -40.87 -53.90 1.86
C ASP A 575 -41.64 -55.13 2.37
N PRO A 576 -42.68 -55.58 1.65
CA PRO A 576 -43.49 -56.71 2.06
C PRO A 576 -42.66 -57.99 2.00
N VAL A 577 -42.44 -58.60 3.17
CA VAL A 577 -41.81 -59.92 3.28
C VAL A 577 -42.87 -60.98 2.98
N ASP A 578 -42.63 -61.76 1.91
CA ASP A 578 -43.37 -62.98 1.56
C ASP A 578 -43.12 -64.06 2.64
N PRO A 579 -44.16 -64.73 3.20
CA PRO A 579 -43.98 -65.58 4.37
C PRO A 579 -43.65 -67.01 3.95
N ASP A 580 -42.47 -67.50 4.35
CA ASP A 580 -42.20 -68.94 4.40
C ASP A 580 -42.75 -69.56 5.71
N PRO A 581 -43.16 -70.83 5.67
CA PRO A 581 -44.19 -71.38 6.55
C PRO A 581 -43.67 -71.75 7.94
N VAL A 582 -44.44 -71.42 8.97
CA VAL A 582 -44.22 -71.84 10.36
C VAL A 582 -45.00 -73.10 10.65
N ASP A 583 -44.32 -74.17 11.08
CA ASP A 583 -44.94 -75.36 11.65
C ASP A 583 -45.26 -75.14 13.16
N PRO A 584 -46.32 -75.75 13.70
CA PRO A 584 -47.09 -75.20 14.81
C PRO A 584 -46.60 -75.67 16.17
N VAL A 585 -46.71 -74.80 17.18
CA VAL A 585 -46.83 -75.22 18.58
C VAL A 585 -48.10 -74.63 19.17
N ILE A 586 -48.96 -75.56 19.60
CA ILE A 586 -50.26 -75.35 20.24
C ILE A 586 -50.06 -74.71 21.65
N PRO A 587 -50.99 -73.85 22.09
CA PRO A 587 -50.82 -72.98 23.25
C PRO A 587 -51.33 -73.64 24.55
N ASP A 588 -50.92 -73.08 25.69
CA ASP A 588 -51.66 -73.22 26.94
C ASP A 588 -51.77 -71.86 27.66
N PRO A 589 -52.84 -71.66 28.45
CA PRO A 589 -53.58 -70.41 28.49
C PRO A 589 -53.50 -69.69 29.84
N VAL A 590 -53.66 -68.36 29.83
CA VAL A 590 -54.14 -67.64 31.03
C VAL A 590 -55.17 -66.60 30.60
N ILE A 591 -56.36 -66.73 31.20
CA ILE A 591 -57.57 -65.91 31.10
C ILE A 591 -57.37 -64.59 31.87
N PRO A 592 -58.04 -63.49 31.47
CA PRO A 592 -57.79 -62.13 31.95
C PRO A 592 -58.64 -61.78 33.18
N ASP A 593 -58.13 -60.86 34.00
CA ASP A 593 -58.96 -60.14 34.98
C ASP A 593 -59.36 -58.77 34.41
N PRO A 594 -60.67 -58.44 34.39
CA PRO A 594 -61.17 -57.11 34.06
C PRO A 594 -61.61 -56.39 35.33
N VAL A 595 -61.23 -55.12 35.52
CA VAL A 595 -62.07 -54.20 36.30
C VAL A 595 -62.01 -52.75 35.80
N ASP A 596 -63.22 -52.26 35.62
CA ASP A 596 -63.83 -50.98 35.24
C ASP A 596 -63.24 -49.65 35.79
N PRO A 597 -63.65 -48.50 35.20
CA PRO A 597 -63.12 -47.16 35.39
C PRO A 597 -63.90 -46.35 36.43
N GLU A 598 -63.31 -45.23 36.88
CA GLU A 598 -64.06 -44.15 37.50
C GLU A 598 -63.75 -42.80 36.83
N PRO A 599 -64.69 -41.84 36.90
CA PRO A 599 -64.87 -40.79 35.89
C PRO A 599 -64.20 -39.48 36.29
N VAL A 600 -63.68 -38.75 35.30
CA VAL A 600 -63.36 -37.33 35.44
C VAL A 600 -63.90 -36.57 34.23
N ASP A 601 -64.62 -35.49 34.55
CA ASP A 601 -65.31 -34.58 33.63
C ASP A 601 -64.40 -34.05 32.50
N PRO A 602 -64.98 -33.74 31.31
CA PRO A 602 -64.22 -33.23 30.18
C PRO A 602 -63.84 -31.76 30.41
N VAL A 603 -62.57 -31.51 30.70
CA VAL A 603 -61.96 -30.20 30.46
C VAL A 603 -61.30 -30.28 29.09
N ILE A 604 -61.81 -29.48 28.15
CA ILE A 604 -61.18 -29.20 26.86
C ILE A 604 -59.77 -28.67 27.16
N PRO A 605 -58.68 -29.37 26.77
CA PRO A 605 -57.36 -28.76 26.78
C PRO A 605 -57.31 -27.79 25.61
N ASP A 606 -57.05 -26.51 25.92
CA ASP A 606 -56.53 -25.58 24.93
C ASP A 606 -55.29 -26.21 24.25
N PRO A 607 -55.08 -25.97 22.94
CA PRO A 607 -53.94 -26.55 22.23
C PRO A 607 -52.64 -26.20 22.95
N VAL A 608 -51.98 -27.25 23.45
CA VAL A 608 -50.60 -27.19 23.92
C VAL A 608 -49.76 -26.83 22.71
N ILE A 609 -49.39 -25.56 22.61
CA ILE A 609 -48.22 -25.14 21.84
C ILE A 609 -47.05 -25.88 22.49
N PRO A 610 -46.32 -26.76 21.77
CA PRO A 610 -45.10 -27.32 22.32
C PRO A 610 -44.19 -26.16 22.69
N ASP A 611 -43.87 -26.11 23.98
CA ASP A 611 -42.81 -25.30 24.57
C ASP A 611 -41.52 -25.63 23.81
N ILE A 612 -41.24 -24.84 22.77
CA ILE A 612 -39.92 -24.71 22.20
C ILE A 612 -39.09 -24.10 23.32
N GLY A 613 -38.44 -24.99 24.08
CA GLY A 613 -37.45 -24.65 25.08
C GLY A 613 -36.53 -23.60 24.49
N GLN A 614 -36.74 -22.37 24.95
CA GLN A 614 -35.88 -21.25 24.71
C GLN A 614 -34.53 -21.65 25.30
N SER A 615 -33.57 -21.96 24.42
CA SER A 615 -32.19 -22.11 24.82
C SER A 615 -31.73 -20.73 25.29
N ASP A 616 -31.80 -20.48 26.60
CA ASP A 616 -31.23 -19.31 27.28
C ASP A 616 -29.69 -19.33 27.30
N THR A 617 -29.07 -19.89 26.26
CA THR A 617 -27.66 -19.68 25.96
C THR A 617 -27.60 -18.59 24.89
N PRO A 618 -27.01 -17.41 25.18
CA PRO A 618 -26.61 -16.48 24.12
C PRO A 618 -25.86 -17.26 23.03
N PRO A 619 -26.02 -16.93 21.74
CA PRO A 619 -25.19 -17.52 20.70
C PRO A 619 -23.73 -17.38 21.15
N ILE A 620 -23.01 -18.51 21.20
CA ILE A 620 -21.58 -18.53 21.51
C ILE A 620 -20.90 -17.70 20.43
N THR A 621 -20.55 -16.45 20.75
CA THR A 621 -19.85 -15.58 19.84
C THR A 621 -18.38 -15.96 19.83
N GLU A 622 -17.99 -16.82 18.89
CA GLU A 622 -16.61 -17.25 18.76
C GLU A 622 -15.84 -16.27 17.85
N HIS A 623 -14.66 -15.83 18.29
CA HIS A 623 -13.84 -14.86 17.57
C HIS A 623 -12.51 -15.48 17.15
N GLN A 624 -11.98 -15.11 15.99
CA GLN A 624 -10.86 -15.77 15.36
C GLN A 624 -9.51 -15.36 15.97
N PHE A 625 -8.93 -16.25 16.78
CA PHE A 625 -7.58 -16.08 17.31
C PHE A 625 -6.51 -16.40 16.28
N ARG A 626 -5.45 -15.58 16.27
CA ARG A 626 -4.31 -15.79 15.39
C ARG A 626 -3.35 -16.86 15.95
N PRO A 627 -2.77 -17.75 15.11
CA PRO A 627 -1.92 -18.85 15.57
C PRO A 627 -0.61 -18.42 16.25
N GLU A 628 -0.17 -17.16 16.09
CA GLU A 628 1.00 -16.62 16.75
C GLU A 628 0.88 -16.64 18.28
N VAL A 629 -0.33 -16.47 18.84
CA VAL A 629 -0.62 -16.56 20.28
C VAL A 629 -0.07 -17.87 20.85
N GLY A 630 -0.38 -19.02 20.22
CA GLY A 630 0.09 -20.32 20.67
C GLY A 630 1.60 -20.52 20.54
N SER A 631 2.24 -19.89 19.56
CA SER A 631 3.71 -19.93 19.40
C SER A 631 4.43 -19.12 20.49
N TYR A 632 3.89 -17.95 20.85
CA TYR A 632 4.39 -17.16 21.99
C TYR A 632 4.22 -17.91 23.31
N LEU A 633 3.05 -18.51 23.54
CA LEU A 633 2.80 -19.38 24.70
C LEU A 633 3.79 -20.55 24.78
N ALA A 634 4.01 -21.26 23.66
CA ALA A 634 4.95 -22.38 23.61
C ALA A 634 6.39 -21.95 23.89
N ASN A 635 6.81 -20.79 23.36
CA ASN A 635 8.15 -20.25 23.62
C ASN A 635 8.32 -19.88 25.10
N HIS A 636 7.34 -19.19 25.68
CA HIS A 636 7.36 -18.80 27.10
C HIS A 636 7.37 -20.03 28.02
N TYR A 637 6.51 -21.02 27.76
CA TYR A 637 6.49 -22.28 28.49
C TYR A 637 7.83 -23.00 28.42
N ALA A 638 8.40 -23.16 27.21
CA ALA A 638 9.69 -23.80 27.03
C ALA A 638 10.82 -23.06 27.79
N ALA A 639 10.85 -21.73 27.76
CA ALA A 639 11.88 -20.94 28.45
C ALA A 639 11.91 -21.20 29.97
N ASN A 640 10.76 -21.49 30.58
CA ASN A 640 10.66 -21.80 32.01
C ASN A 640 10.88 -23.29 32.34
N THR A 641 10.61 -24.23 31.42
CA THR A 641 10.65 -25.67 31.72
C THR A 641 11.86 -26.44 31.19
N LEU A 642 12.54 -25.96 30.14
CA LEU A 642 13.59 -26.72 29.41
C LEU A 642 14.72 -27.22 30.32
N PHE A 643 15.18 -26.40 31.26
CA PHE A 643 16.34 -26.72 32.09
C PHE A 643 16.00 -27.27 33.47
N MET A 644 14.73 -27.55 33.75
CA MET A 644 14.30 -28.11 35.03
C MET A 644 14.95 -29.48 35.28
N THR A 645 15.52 -29.65 36.47
CA THR A 645 16.16 -30.90 36.90
C THR A 645 15.53 -31.42 38.20
N ARG A 646 15.63 -32.73 38.43
CA ARG A 646 15.38 -33.38 39.72
C ARG A 646 16.69 -33.97 40.21
N LEU A 647 16.74 -34.33 41.49
CA LEU A 647 17.87 -35.08 42.07
C LEU A 647 18.27 -36.25 41.16
N HIS A 648 17.34 -37.19 40.93
CA HIS A 648 17.58 -38.42 40.14
C HIS A 648 17.75 -38.21 38.64
N ASP A 649 17.49 -37.00 38.12
CA ASP A 649 17.80 -36.70 36.73
C ASP A 649 19.27 -36.28 36.55
N ARG A 650 19.98 -36.02 37.65
CA ARG A 650 21.41 -35.64 37.73
C ARG A 650 22.27 -36.66 38.50
N LEU A 651 21.63 -37.44 39.35
CA LEU A 651 22.26 -38.44 40.20
C LEU A 651 21.81 -39.83 39.78
N GLY A 652 22.66 -40.53 39.04
CA GLY A 652 22.59 -41.99 38.93
C GLY A 652 23.55 -42.62 39.92
N GLU A 653 23.38 -42.39 41.23
CA GLU A 653 24.47 -42.54 42.20
C GLU A 653 24.63 -43.99 42.73
N THR A 654 25.87 -44.45 42.86
CA THR A 654 26.36 -45.59 43.67
C THR A 654 27.74 -45.18 44.22
N GLN A 655 28.11 -45.64 45.41
CA GLN A 655 29.27 -45.11 46.16
C GLN A 655 30.61 -45.74 45.78
N TYR A 656 31.69 -44.94 45.82
CA TYR A 656 33.08 -45.40 45.94
C TYR A 656 33.72 -44.81 47.19
N THR A 657 34.31 -45.66 48.03
CA THR A 657 35.32 -45.30 49.03
C THR A 657 36.62 -45.96 48.58
N ASP A 658 37.72 -45.21 48.41
CA ASP A 658 39.02 -45.77 48.02
C ASP A 658 39.59 -46.64 49.15
N MET A 659 39.50 -47.98 48.98
CA MET A 659 39.89 -48.96 50.00
C MET A 659 41.41 -49.10 50.20
N LEU A 660 42.26 -48.40 49.43
CA LEU A 660 43.72 -48.43 49.65
C LEU A 660 44.31 -47.12 50.15
N THR A 661 43.62 -45.98 50.05
CA THR A 661 44.21 -44.67 50.40
C THR A 661 43.37 -43.79 51.35
N GLY A 662 42.08 -44.06 51.55
CA GLY A 662 41.23 -43.24 52.43
C GLY A 662 41.02 -41.79 51.96
N GLU A 663 41.47 -41.40 50.76
CA GLU A 663 41.24 -40.06 50.21
C GLU A 663 39.82 -39.93 49.65
N LYS A 664 39.06 -38.96 50.17
CA LYS A 664 37.80 -38.50 49.58
C LYS A 664 38.10 -37.70 48.31
N LYS A 665 38.07 -38.32 47.12
CA LYS A 665 38.16 -37.59 45.84
C LYS A 665 36.76 -37.20 45.35
N VAL A 666 36.66 -35.93 44.94
CA VAL A 666 35.44 -35.10 45.03
C VAL A 666 34.87 -34.73 43.66
N THR A 667 35.56 -35.08 42.58
CA THR A 667 35.23 -34.56 41.25
C THR A 667 34.51 -35.60 40.42
N SER A 668 33.28 -35.29 40.03
CA SER A 668 32.51 -36.08 39.07
C SER A 668 32.05 -35.19 37.91
N LEU A 669 31.85 -35.77 36.75
CA LEU A 669 31.22 -35.11 35.60
C LEU A 669 30.01 -35.92 35.18
N TRP A 670 28.85 -35.29 35.15
CA TRP A 670 27.64 -35.86 34.58
C TRP A 670 27.19 -35.09 33.35
N MET A 671 26.53 -35.81 32.44
CA MET A 671 25.92 -35.29 31.23
C MET A 671 24.55 -35.94 31.09
N ARG A 672 23.53 -35.15 30.74
CA ARG A 672 22.19 -35.66 30.41
C ARG A 672 21.67 -35.05 29.12
N ASN A 673 20.99 -35.88 28.35
CA ASN A 673 20.30 -35.53 27.11
C ASN A 673 18.81 -35.81 27.32
N VAL A 674 17.96 -34.83 27.00
CA VAL A 674 16.51 -34.92 27.19
C VAL A 674 15.82 -34.56 25.88
N GLY A 675 15.01 -35.47 25.36
CA GLY A 675 14.07 -35.20 24.27
C GLY A 675 12.66 -35.16 24.81
N ALA A 676 11.85 -34.18 24.39
CA ALA A 676 10.45 -34.11 24.79
C ALA A 676 9.54 -33.71 23.63
N HIS A 677 8.31 -34.24 23.66
CA HIS A 677 7.23 -33.90 22.75
C HIS A 677 6.00 -33.47 23.56
N THR A 678 5.59 -32.21 23.42
CA THR A 678 4.46 -31.63 24.16
C THR A 678 3.33 -31.24 23.21
N ARG A 679 2.08 -31.42 23.62
CA ARG A 679 0.88 -30.98 22.92
C ARG A 679 -0.06 -30.25 23.89
N PHE A 680 -0.66 -29.16 23.45
CA PHE A 680 -1.64 -28.41 24.22
C PHE A 680 -2.57 -27.60 23.30
N ASN A 681 -3.67 -27.13 23.88
CA ASN A 681 -4.57 -26.14 23.27
C ASN A 681 -4.50 -24.83 24.06
N ASP A 682 -4.74 -23.70 23.39
CA ASP A 682 -4.81 -22.39 24.05
C ASP A 682 -6.13 -22.16 24.80
N GLY A 683 -6.24 -21.01 25.46
CA GLY A 683 -7.38 -20.56 26.25
C GLY A 683 -8.68 -20.43 25.45
N SER A 684 -8.63 -20.23 24.13
CA SER A 684 -9.82 -20.27 23.26
C SER A 684 -10.24 -21.69 22.91
N GLY A 685 -9.27 -22.60 22.71
CA GLY A 685 -9.47 -23.95 22.18
C GLY A 685 -9.32 -24.03 20.66
N GLN A 686 -9.13 -22.90 19.98
CA GLN A 686 -8.95 -22.83 18.53
C GLN A 686 -7.55 -23.22 18.10
N LEU A 687 -6.54 -22.97 18.95
CA LEU A 687 -5.14 -23.09 18.59
C LEU A 687 -4.55 -24.38 19.17
N LYS A 688 -4.15 -25.28 18.27
CA LYS A 688 -3.52 -26.56 18.62
C LYS A 688 -2.01 -26.43 18.43
N THR A 689 -1.26 -26.61 19.50
CA THR A 689 0.19 -26.40 19.50
C THR A 689 0.94 -27.69 19.80
N ARG A 690 2.01 -27.93 19.04
CA ARG A 690 2.92 -29.05 19.25
C ARG A 690 4.35 -28.53 19.42
N ILE A 691 5.04 -29.00 20.44
CA ILE A 691 6.42 -28.63 20.77
C ILE A 691 7.31 -29.87 20.68
N ASN A 692 8.48 -29.73 20.09
CA ASN A 692 9.58 -30.69 20.19
C ASN A 692 10.80 -29.98 20.79
N SER A 693 11.37 -30.53 21.85
CA SER A 693 12.52 -29.94 22.51
C SER A 693 13.64 -30.94 22.75
N TYR A 694 14.87 -30.43 22.67
CA TYR A 694 16.09 -31.13 23.02
C TYR A 694 16.90 -30.30 24.02
N VAL A 695 17.38 -30.96 25.06
CA VAL A 695 18.20 -30.34 26.12
C VAL A 695 19.44 -31.18 26.33
N LEU A 696 20.59 -30.52 26.31
CA LEU A 696 21.87 -31.04 26.75
C LEU A 696 22.30 -30.29 28.00
N GLN A 697 22.51 -31.00 29.10
CA GLN A 697 23.06 -30.41 30.32
C GLN A 697 24.26 -31.20 30.79
N VAL A 698 25.26 -30.47 31.28
CA VAL A 698 26.48 -31.00 31.89
C VAL A 698 26.69 -30.36 33.23
N GLY A 699 27.25 -31.09 34.17
CA GLY A 699 27.63 -30.54 35.46
C GLY A 699 28.58 -31.44 36.21
N GLY A 700 29.09 -30.93 37.32
CA GLY A 700 30.06 -31.66 38.11
C GLY A 700 30.09 -31.19 39.56
N ASP A 701 30.41 -32.14 40.42
CA ASP A 701 30.53 -31.89 41.86
C ASP A 701 31.84 -31.13 42.12
N LEU A 702 31.75 -30.03 42.86
CA LEU A 702 32.87 -29.13 43.17
C LEU A 702 33.44 -29.39 44.57
N ALA A 703 32.57 -29.65 45.54
CA ALA A 703 32.97 -29.94 46.92
C ALA A 703 31.98 -30.89 47.59
N GLN A 704 32.48 -31.71 48.50
CA GLN A 704 31.68 -32.60 49.34
C GLN A 704 32.23 -32.62 50.76
N TRP A 705 31.35 -32.69 51.76
CA TRP A 705 31.72 -32.78 53.16
C TRP A 705 30.68 -33.56 53.96
N SER A 706 31.03 -33.88 55.20
CA SER A 706 30.17 -34.56 56.16
C SER A 706 30.40 -33.94 57.54
N THR A 707 29.35 -33.82 58.32
CA THR A 707 29.33 -33.23 59.66
C THR A 707 29.48 -34.28 60.76
N ASP A 708 29.01 -35.52 60.55
CA ASP A 708 29.01 -36.59 61.54
C ASP A 708 29.61 -37.93 61.03
N GLY A 709 30.10 -37.96 59.80
CA GLY A 709 30.63 -39.16 59.13
C GLY A 709 29.56 -40.07 58.53
N LEU A 710 28.28 -39.82 58.80
CA LEU A 710 27.12 -40.52 58.27
C LEU A 710 26.40 -39.69 57.21
N ASP A 711 26.26 -38.38 57.39
CA ASP A 711 25.63 -37.48 56.42
C ASP A 711 26.55 -37.16 55.23
N ARG A 712 25.98 -36.62 54.15
CA ARG A 712 26.78 -36.08 53.04
C ARG A 712 26.15 -34.83 52.46
N TRP A 713 26.95 -33.79 52.42
CA TRP A 713 26.70 -32.57 51.65
C TRP A 713 27.55 -32.58 50.40
N HIS A 714 27.00 -32.16 49.27
CA HIS A 714 27.80 -31.79 48.12
C HIS A 714 27.21 -30.59 47.38
N ILE A 715 28.09 -29.84 46.73
CA ILE A 715 27.75 -28.70 45.88
C ILE A 715 28.41 -28.89 44.52
N GLY A 716 27.72 -28.53 43.46
CA GLY A 716 28.23 -28.62 42.10
C GLY A 716 27.76 -27.46 41.23
N ALA A 717 28.37 -27.37 40.06
CA ALA A 717 28.00 -26.41 39.02
C ALA A 717 27.47 -27.15 37.79
N MET A 718 26.60 -26.48 37.06
CA MET A 718 26.02 -27.02 35.83
C MET A 718 25.80 -25.95 34.78
N ALA A 719 25.89 -26.37 33.53
CA ALA A 719 25.59 -25.57 32.36
C ALA A 719 24.74 -26.38 31.38
N GLY A 720 23.95 -25.69 30.57
CA GLY A 720 23.01 -26.32 29.65
C GLY A 720 22.87 -25.57 28.33
N TYR A 721 22.55 -26.33 27.30
CA TYR A 721 22.07 -25.86 26.02
C TYR A 721 20.72 -26.51 25.73
N ALA A 722 19.76 -25.73 25.22
CA ALA A 722 18.47 -26.24 24.81
C ALA A 722 18.02 -25.61 23.49
N ASN A 723 17.33 -26.42 22.69
CA ASN A 723 16.63 -26.00 21.49
C ASN A 723 15.20 -26.54 21.54
N SER A 724 14.23 -25.69 21.24
CA SER A 724 12.82 -26.06 21.15
C SER A 724 12.22 -25.46 19.89
N GLN A 725 11.40 -26.25 19.20
CA GLN A 725 10.65 -25.83 18.03
C GLN A 725 9.19 -26.18 18.23
N ASN A 726 8.31 -25.26 17.85
CA ASN A 726 6.88 -25.47 17.94
C ASN A 726 6.16 -25.09 16.64
N ARG A 727 4.99 -25.69 16.45
CA ARG A 727 4.04 -25.35 15.39
C ARG A 727 2.65 -25.25 16.01
N THR A 728 2.01 -24.12 15.77
CA THR A 728 0.65 -23.81 16.16
C THR A 728 -0.22 -23.77 14.90
N GLN A 729 -1.39 -24.40 14.95
CA GLN A 729 -2.35 -24.40 13.86
C GLN A 729 -3.71 -23.99 14.41
N SER A 730 -4.36 -23.03 13.76
CA SER A 730 -5.74 -22.70 14.08
C SER A 730 -6.68 -23.75 13.47
N SER A 731 -7.75 -24.06 14.19
CA SER A 731 -8.79 -24.98 13.73
C SER A 731 -9.98 -24.28 13.08
N VAL A 732 -9.99 -22.95 13.15
CA VAL A 732 -11.00 -22.08 12.55
C VAL A 732 -10.45 -21.44 11.28
N SER A 733 -9.21 -20.93 11.34
CA SER A 733 -8.49 -20.41 10.19
C SER A 733 -7.40 -21.42 9.83
N ASP A 734 -7.28 -21.82 8.56
CA ASP A 734 -6.22 -22.75 8.13
C ASP A 734 -4.78 -22.20 8.32
N TYR A 735 -4.65 -21.01 8.93
CA TYR A 735 -3.41 -20.37 9.28
C TYR A 735 -2.61 -21.15 10.33
N HIS A 736 -1.29 -20.99 10.22
CA HIS A 736 -0.34 -21.59 11.15
C HIS A 736 0.77 -20.62 11.55
N SER A 737 1.41 -20.91 12.68
CA SER A 737 2.60 -20.22 13.16
C SER A 737 3.67 -21.22 13.59
N ARG A 738 4.93 -20.82 13.52
CA ARG A 738 6.07 -21.59 14.02
C ARG A 738 6.89 -20.77 15.02
N GLY A 739 7.17 -21.35 16.18
CA GLY A 739 8.04 -20.77 17.18
C GLY A 739 9.35 -21.55 17.32
N GLN A 740 10.40 -20.84 17.74
CA GLN A 740 11.69 -21.42 18.08
C GLN A 740 12.27 -20.75 19.33
N VAL A 741 12.81 -21.57 20.23
CA VAL A 741 13.58 -21.13 21.39
C VAL A 741 14.94 -21.78 21.33
N THR A 742 16.00 -20.97 21.44
CA THR A 742 17.36 -21.48 21.65
C THR A 742 17.93 -20.77 22.86
N GLY A 743 18.47 -21.50 23.81
CA GLY A 743 19.06 -20.86 24.97
C GLY A 743 19.97 -21.73 25.78
N TYR A 744 20.47 -21.10 26.82
CA TYR A 744 21.55 -21.61 27.65
C TYR A 744 21.21 -21.34 29.11
N SER A 745 21.74 -22.20 29.98
CA SER A 745 21.64 -22.06 31.42
C SER A 745 23.01 -22.18 32.06
N VAL A 746 23.26 -21.44 33.13
CA VAL A 746 24.37 -21.69 34.06
C VAL A 746 23.88 -21.59 35.49
N GLY A 747 24.39 -22.43 36.38
CA GLY A 747 24.03 -22.33 37.77
C GLY A 747 24.68 -23.37 38.67
N LEU A 748 24.15 -23.42 39.89
CA LEU A 748 24.69 -24.22 40.98
C LEU A 748 23.62 -25.14 41.52
N TYR A 749 24.08 -26.21 42.16
CA TYR A 749 23.23 -27.14 42.87
C TYR A 749 23.89 -27.60 44.16
N GLY A 750 23.06 -27.97 45.14
CA GLY A 750 23.51 -28.55 46.38
C GLY A 750 22.58 -29.66 46.82
N THR A 751 23.14 -30.71 47.39
CA THR A 751 22.38 -31.87 47.85
C THR A 751 22.90 -32.32 49.20
N TRP A 752 21.98 -32.66 50.08
CA TRP A 752 22.22 -33.24 51.39
C TRP A 752 21.54 -34.59 51.53
N TYR A 753 22.25 -35.58 52.06
CA TYR A 753 21.73 -36.88 52.47
C TYR A 753 21.95 -37.08 53.96
N ALA A 754 20.90 -37.53 54.67
CA ALA A 754 20.96 -37.86 56.10
C ALA A 754 21.80 -39.12 56.39
N ASN A 755 21.78 -40.10 55.48
CA ASN A 755 22.63 -41.28 55.54
C ASN A 755 23.30 -41.48 54.19
N ASN A 756 24.61 -41.35 54.16
CA ASN A 756 25.42 -41.48 52.97
C ASN A 756 25.71 -42.95 52.65
N ILE A 757 25.65 -43.89 53.60
CA ILE A 757 26.16 -45.26 53.45
C ILE A 757 25.21 -46.17 52.68
N ASP A 758 23.92 -46.15 52.97
CA ASP A 758 22.91 -46.94 52.24
C ASP A 758 21.80 -46.06 51.63
N ARG A 759 21.93 -44.74 51.77
CA ARG A 759 20.94 -43.74 51.33
C ARG A 759 19.53 -43.95 51.89
N SER A 760 19.42 -44.63 53.02
CA SER A 760 18.18 -44.64 53.81
C SER A 760 17.93 -43.27 54.44
N GLY A 761 16.67 -42.91 54.63
CA GLY A 761 16.33 -41.65 55.30
C GLY A 761 16.19 -40.44 54.38
N ALA A 762 16.28 -39.25 54.97
CA ALA A 762 15.93 -38.00 54.31
C ALA A 762 17.02 -37.50 53.36
N TYR A 763 16.60 -36.83 52.29
CA TYR A 763 17.46 -36.01 51.44
C TYR A 763 16.83 -34.66 51.15
N VAL A 764 17.67 -33.68 50.83
CA VAL A 764 17.27 -32.37 50.31
C VAL A 764 18.17 -32.03 49.12
N ASP A 765 17.58 -31.67 47.99
CA ASP A 765 18.26 -31.15 46.80
C ASP A 765 17.79 -29.74 46.50
N THR A 766 18.71 -28.88 46.10
CA THR A 766 18.40 -27.53 45.67
C THR A 766 19.23 -27.17 44.46
N TRP A 767 18.65 -26.40 43.55
CA TRP A 767 19.37 -25.85 42.42
C TRP A 767 18.86 -24.46 42.05
N MET A 768 19.73 -23.66 41.46
CA MET A 768 19.44 -22.34 40.94
C MET A 768 20.18 -22.15 39.61
N LEU A 769 19.44 -21.77 38.58
CA LEU A 769 19.93 -21.52 37.23
C LEU A 769 19.58 -20.11 36.80
N TYR A 770 20.54 -19.42 36.17
CA TYR A 770 20.28 -18.26 35.35
C TYR A 770 20.17 -18.72 33.89
N ASN A 771 19.07 -18.38 33.24
CA ASN A 771 18.76 -18.80 31.87
C ASN A 771 18.63 -17.59 30.96
N TRP A 772 19.08 -17.73 29.72
CA TRP A 772 18.87 -16.74 28.67
C TRP A 772 18.57 -17.44 27.35
N PHE A 773 17.60 -16.90 26.62
CA PHE A 773 17.09 -17.48 25.38
C PHE A 773 16.91 -16.41 24.31
N ASP A 774 17.19 -16.81 23.08
CA ASP A 774 16.76 -16.14 21.87
C ASP A 774 15.50 -16.84 21.35
N ASN A 775 14.42 -16.08 21.20
CA ASN A 775 13.12 -16.56 20.78
C ASN A 775 12.76 -15.99 19.41
N LYS A 776 12.05 -16.79 18.62
CA LYS A 776 11.54 -16.41 17.31
C LYS A 776 10.11 -16.88 17.14
N VAL A 777 9.28 -16.07 16.50
CA VAL A 777 7.92 -16.42 16.04
C VAL A 777 7.80 -16.09 14.56
N MET A 778 7.22 -17.00 13.79
CA MET A 778 7.04 -16.88 12.34
C MET A 778 5.59 -17.23 12.00
N GLY A 779 4.76 -16.20 11.87
CA GLY A 779 3.40 -16.30 11.37
C GLY A 779 3.36 -16.54 9.86
N GLN A 780 2.34 -17.26 9.38
CA GLN A 780 2.07 -17.33 7.94
C GLN A 780 1.70 -15.93 7.42
N ASP A 781 2.27 -15.53 6.27
CA ASP A 781 2.03 -14.25 5.61
C ASP A 781 2.29 -13.03 6.51
N GLN A 782 3.21 -13.16 7.46
CA GLN A 782 3.59 -12.13 8.43
C GLN A 782 5.12 -12.04 8.54
N ALA A 783 5.61 -10.91 9.06
CA ALA A 783 7.03 -10.73 9.34
C ALA A 783 7.50 -11.70 10.44
N ALA A 784 8.79 -12.04 10.42
CA ALA A 784 9.39 -12.89 11.44
C ALA A 784 9.83 -12.05 12.65
N GLU A 785 9.29 -12.38 13.82
CA GLU A 785 9.51 -11.66 15.08
C GLU A 785 10.62 -12.31 15.91
N LYS A 786 11.50 -11.50 16.49
CA LYS A 786 12.64 -11.96 17.30
C LYS A 786 12.73 -11.16 18.60
N TYR A 787 12.86 -11.87 19.71
CA TYR A 787 12.93 -11.27 21.03
C TYR A 787 13.75 -12.15 21.98
N LYS A 788 14.10 -11.59 23.14
CA LYS A 788 14.91 -12.29 24.16
C LYS A 788 14.10 -12.56 25.41
N SER A 789 14.40 -13.66 26.08
CA SER A 789 13.91 -13.93 27.44
C SER A 789 15.07 -14.32 28.34
N LYS A 790 14.95 -13.97 29.62
CA LYS A 790 15.98 -14.27 30.62
C LYS A 790 15.38 -14.31 32.00
N GLY A 791 16.06 -14.98 32.91
CA GLY A 791 15.69 -14.96 34.32
C GLY A 791 16.21 -16.14 35.09
N ILE A 792 15.73 -16.27 36.32
CA ILE A 792 16.21 -17.26 37.25
C ILE A 792 15.14 -18.34 37.42
N THR A 793 15.56 -19.59 37.38
CA THR A 793 14.74 -20.72 37.85
C THR A 793 15.43 -21.35 39.05
N ALA A 794 14.67 -21.67 40.09
CA ALA A 794 15.21 -22.29 41.29
C ALA A 794 14.28 -23.39 41.80
N SER A 795 14.83 -24.38 42.48
CA SER A 795 14.06 -25.50 43.01
C SER A 795 14.58 -25.95 44.37
N VAL A 796 13.67 -26.47 45.18
CA VAL A 796 13.97 -27.28 46.36
C VAL A 796 13.18 -28.58 46.26
N GLU A 797 13.86 -29.71 46.37
CA GLU A 797 13.30 -31.06 46.42
C GLU A 797 13.69 -31.71 47.75
N ALA A 798 12.76 -32.42 48.38
CA ALA A 798 13.02 -33.23 49.56
C ALA A 798 12.31 -34.58 49.45
N GLY A 799 12.91 -35.63 50.00
CA GLY A 799 12.31 -36.94 50.01
C GLY A 799 12.89 -37.83 51.11
N TYR A 800 12.30 -39.01 51.27
CA TYR A 800 12.73 -39.97 52.29
C TYR A 800 12.73 -41.38 51.72
N SER A 801 13.85 -42.09 51.78
CA SER A 801 13.97 -43.47 51.27
C SER A 801 13.66 -44.49 52.37
N PHE A 802 12.59 -45.26 52.19
CA PHE A 802 12.23 -46.41 53.01
C PHE A 802 12.74 -47.71 52.39
N ARG A 803 13.47 -48.50 53.16
CA ARG A 803 13.79 -49.88 52.80
C ARG A 803 12.65 -50.79 53.17
N LEU A 804 12.05 -51.46 52.19
CA LEU A 804 10.91 -52.36 52.40
C LEU A 804 11.36 -53.81 52.69
N GLY A 805 12.51 -54.21 52.17
CA GLY A 805 13.05 -55.56 52.36
C GLY A 805 14.34 -55.80 51.58
N GLU A 806 14.98 -56.94 51.85
CA GLU A 806 16.23 -57.38 51.23
C GLU A 806 16.20 -58.91 50.97
N SER A 807 16.85 -59.31 49.89
CA SER A 807 17.15 -60.69 49.48
C SER A 807 18.66 -60.79 49.22
N ALA A 808 19.17 -61.99 48.91
CA ALA A 808 20.61 -62.25 48.75
C ALA A 808 21.34 -61.30 47.79
N HIS A 809 20.68 -60.79 46.74
CA HIS A 809 21.28 -59.91 45.73
C HIS A 809 20.42 -58.69 45.37
N GLN A 810 19.35 -58.41 46.14
CA GLN A 810 18.37 -57.36 45.80
C GLN A 810 17.78 -56.71 47.06
N SER A 811 17.53 -55.41 46.99
CA SER A 811 16.83 -54.64 48.02
C SER A 811 15.70 -53.82 47.42
N TYR A 812 14.59 -53.71 48.15
CA TYR A 812 13.36 -53.06 47.69
C TYR A 812 13.15 -51.74 48.43
N TRP A 813 12.86 -50.67 47.70
CA TRP A 813 12.79 -49.32 48.25
C TRP A 813 11.57 -48.55 47.80
N LEU A 814 11.09 -47.68 48.68
CA LEU A 814 10.01 -46.74 48.42
C LEU A 814 10.43 -45.34 48.87
N GLN A 815 10.24 -44.34 48.01
CA GLN A 815 10.71 -42.99 48.24
C GLN A 815 9.61 -41.97 47.92
N PRO A 816 8.81 -41.54 48.91
CA PRO A 816 8.02 -40.32 48.78
C PRO A 816 8.92 -39.10 48.65
N LYS A 817 8.50 -38.15 47.82
CA LYS A 817 9.21 -36.90 47.55
C LYS A 817 8.28 -35.74 47.21
N ALA A 818 8.74 -34.55 47.49
CA ALA A 818 8.10 -33.29 47.14
C ALA A 818 9.14 -32.32 46.57
N GLN A 819 8.76 -31.56 45.55
CA GLN A 819 9.59 -30.55 44.92
C GLN A 819 8.78 -29.29 44.66
N VAL A 820 9.40 -28.13 44.89
CA VAL A 820 8.86 -26.83 44.51
C VAL A 820 9.86 -26.16 43.58
N VAL A 821 9.39 -25.67 42.44
CA VAL A 821 10.18 -24.98 41.41
C VAL A 821 9.60 -23.59 41.18
N TRP A 822 10.42 -22.57 41.36
CA TRP A 822 10.10 -21.20 40.98
C TRP A 822 10.53 -20.94 39.53
N MET A 823 9.57 -20.48 38.72
CA MET A 823 9.74 -20.15 37.31
C MET A 823 9.81 -18.63 37.14
N GLY A 824 11.02 -18.10 37.03
CA GLY A 824 11.29 -16.65 36.95
C GLY A 824 11.92 -16.20 35.63
N VAL A 825 11.75 -16.94 34.53
CA VAL A 825 12.19 -16.49 33.20
C VAL A 825 11.07 -15.67 32.56
N GLN A 826 11.39 -14.44 32.19
CA GLN A 826 10.46 -13.51 31.55
C GLN A 826 10.98 -13.10 30.17
N ALA A 827 10.07 -12.97 29.20
CA ALA A 827 10.37 -12.34 27.93
C ALA A 827 10.42 -10.81 28.07
N ASN A 828 11.29 -10.16 27.30
CA ASN A 828 11.21 -8.71 27.14
C ASN A 828 9.93 -8.36 26.36
N ASP A 829 9.27 -7.26 26.73
CA ASP A 829 8.22 -6.66 25.93
C ASP A 829 8.69 -6.44 24.49
N HIS A 830 7.88 -6.87 23.52
CA HIS A 830 8.22 -6.85 22.10
C HIS A 830 7.06 -6.28 21.29
N ARG A 831 7.32 -5.33 20.39
CA ARG A 831 6.32 -4.83 19.45
C ARG A 831 6.56 -5.48 18.09
N GLU A 832 5.56 -6.19 17.58
CA GLU A 832 5.59 -6.81 16.26
C GLU A 832 5.63 -5.75 15.13
N ALA A 833 6.02 -6.17 13.92
CA ALA A 833 6.03 -5.29 12.74
C ALA A 833 4.64 -4.73 12.39
N ASN A 834 3.56 -5.44 12.74
CA ASN A 834 2.17 -4.99 12.56
C ASN A 834 1.68 -4.05 13.68
N GLY A 835 2.54 -3.73 14.66
CA GLY A 835 2.22 -2.82 15.76
C GLY A 835 1.77 -3.50 17.05
N THR A 836 1.46 -4.79 17.08
CA THR A 836 0.98 -5.50 18.29
C THR A 836 2.05 -5.55 19.40
N LEU A 837 1.71 -5.17 20.64
CA LEU A 837 2.62 -5.29 21.80
C LEU A 837 2.44 -6.64 22.51
N VAL A 838 3.46 -7.48 22.47
CA VAL A 838 3.46 -8.79 23.13
C VAL A 838 4.19 -8.71 24.47
N LYS A 839 3.51 -9.17 25.52
CA LYS A 839 4.02 -9.23 26.89
C LYS A 839 3.87 -10.62 27.49
N ASP A 840 4.82 -10.93 28.33
CA ASP A 840 4.76 -12.08 29.23
C ASP A 840 3.89 -11.73 30.44
N ASP A 841 2.87 -12.53 30.71
CA ASP A 841 1.90 -12.28 31.80
C ASP A 841 2.04 -13.31 32.94
N THR A 842 3.07 -14.18 32.89
CA THR A 842 3.27 -15.27 33.86
C THR A 842 4.44 -15.00 34.80
N ALA A 843 4.38 -13.92 35.57
CA ALA A 843 5.42 -13.63 36.56
C ALA A 843 5.29 -14.54 37.81
N GLY A 844 6.35 -15.28 38.14
CA GLY A 844 6.48 -15.95 39.44
C GLY A 844 5.65 -17.23 39.62
N ASN A 845 5.36 -17.96 38.54
CA ASN A 845 4.70 -19.27 38.64
C ASN A 845 5.49 -20.24 39.53
N LEU A 846 4.80 -20.96 40.41
CA LEU A 846 5.35 -22.00 41.25
C LEU A 846 4.80 -23.35 40.82
N LEU A 847 5.70 -24.25 40.43
CA LEU A 847 5.39 -25.66 40.18
C LEU A 847 5.67 -26.46 41.44
N THR A 848 4.65 -27.14 41.94
CA THR A 848 4.77 -28.13 43.02
C THR A 848 4.62 -29.52 42.44
N ARG A 849 5.52 -30.43 42.79
CA ARG A 849 5.49 -31.83 42.39
C ARG A 849 5.50 -32.70 43.64
N MET A 850 4.51 -33.56 43.80
CA MET A 850 4.45 -34.54 44.88
C MET A 850 4.39 -35.93 44.26
N GLY A 851 5.19 -36.86 44.73
CA GLY A 851 5.16 -38.20 44.16
C GLY A 851 5.91 -39.25 44.96
N VAL A 852 5.91 -40.47 44.43
CA VAL A 852 6.51 -41.64 45.06
C VAL A 852 7.28 -42.41 44.00
N LYS A 853 8.57 -42.71 44.28
CA LYS A 853 9.43 -43.58 43.48
C LYS A 853 9.58 -44.93 44.19
N ALA A 854 9.29 -46.02 43.49
CA ALA A 854 9.58 -47.38 43.94
C ALA A 854 10.72 -47.96 43.07
N TYR A 855 11.75 -48.50 43.69
CA TYR A 855 12.91 -49.03 42.98
C TYR A 855 13.46 -50.30 43.62
N ILE A 856 14.08 -51.13 42.80
CA ILE A 856 14.80 -52.34 43.23
C ILE A 856 16.27 -52.04 43.04
N ASN A 857 17.12 -52.27 44.04
CA ASN A 857 18.56 -52.10 43.93
C ASN A 857 19.26 -53.46 44.07
N GLY A 858 20.01 -53.88 43.06
CA GLY A 858 20.71 -55.17 43.10
C GLY A 858 21.44 -55.54 41.82
N HIS A 859 21.98 -56.77 41.78
CA HIS A 859 22.69 -57.32 40.63
C HIS A 859 22.35 -58.79 40.36
N ASN A 860 22.72 -59.28 39.19
CA ASN A 860 22.60 -60.71 38.86
C ASN A 860 23.79 -61.48 39.43
N ALA A 861 23.64 -62.78 39.66
CA ALA A 861 24.74 -63.66 40.10
C ALA A 861 25.94 -63.66 39.12
N ILE A 862 25.71 -63.40 37.84
CA ILE A 862 26.80 -63.27 36.84
C ILE A 862 27.68 -62.04 37.11
N ASP A 863 27.17 -61.06 37.86
CA ASP A 863 27.84 -59.81 38.19
C ASP A 863 28.41 -59.79 39.63
N ASP A 864 28.39 -60.93 40.32
CA ASP A 864 29.09 -61.10 41.60
C ASP A 864 30.57 -60.70 41.45
N ASP A 865 31.09 -59.95 42.43
CA ASP A 865 32.43 -59.36 42.45
C ASP A 865 32.77 -58.38 41.29
N LYS A 866 31.81 -58.03 40.43
CA LYS A 866 32.04 -57.13 39.27
C LYS A 866 31.68 -55.67 39.51
N SER A 867 31.30 -55.29 40.73
CA SER A 867 30.91 -53.91 41.10
C SER A 867 29.86 -53.32 40.15
N ARG A 868 28.93 -54.14 39.65
CA ARG A 868 27.82 -53.71 38.79
C ARG A 868 26.53 -53.82 39.58
N GLU A 869 25.71 -52.80 39.47
CA GLU A 869 24.44 -52.72 40.19
C GLU A 869 23.41 -52.02 39.32
N PHE A 870 22.17 -52.48 39.35
CA PHE A 870 21.08 -51.99 38.52
C PHE A 870 19.88 -51.60 39.40
N GLN A 871 19.28 -50.47 39.05
CA GLN A 871 18.16 -49.85 39.73
C GLN A 871 17.00 -49.56 38.78
N PRO A 872 16.21 -50.58 38.39
CA PRO A 872 14.94 -50.34 37.72
C PRO A 872 13.96 -49.66 38.69
N PHE A 873 13.20 -48.68 38.19
CA PHE A 873 12.26 -47.92 39.00
C PHE A 873 10.98 -47.54 38.25
N VAL A 874 9.94 -47.30 39.04
CA VAL A 874 8.69 -46.66 38.64
C VAL A 874 8.40 -45.49 39.58
N GLU A 875 7.92 -44.39 39.04
CA GLU A 875 7.63 -43.17 39.76
C GLU A 875 6.30 -42.59 39.29
N ALA A 876 5.43 -42.25 40.24
CA ALA A 876 4.18 -41.56 39.97
C ALA A 876 4.20 -40.20 40.68
N ASN A 877 3.86 -39.13 39.97
CA ASN A 877 3.80 -37.78 40.51
C ASN A 877 2.49 -37.08 40.15
N TRP A 878 2.03 -36.23 41.06
CA TRP A 878 1.09 -35.14 40.81
C TRP A 878 1.88 -33.84 40.73
N ILE A 879 1.64 -33.06 39.68
CA ILE A 879 2.27 -31.76 39.43
C ILE A 879 1.17 -30.70 39.41
N HIS A 880 1.38 -29.62 40.17
CA HIS A 880 0.47 -28.49 40.29
C HIS A 880 1.20 -27.18 39.94
N ASN A 881 0.62 -26.36 39.06
CA ASN A 881 1.09 -25.01 38.77
C ASN A 881 0.15 -23.99 39.41
N THR A 882 0.69 -22.96 40.08
CA THR A 882 -0.13 -21.90 40.67
C THR A 882 -0.91 -21.11 39.63
N GLN A 883 -0.32 -20.92 38.45
CA GLN A 883 -0.95 -20.28 37.30
C GLN A 883 -0.52 -21.00 36.00
N PRO A 884 -1.41 -21.11 34.99
CA PRO A 884 -1.02 -21.59 33.67
C PRO A 884 -0.06 -20.59 33.02
N ALA A 885 0.72 -21.06 32.05
CA ALA A 885 1.52 -20.17 31.20
C ALA A 885 0.57 -19.31 30.34
N SER A 886 0.73 -17.99 30.39
CA SER A 886 -0.06 -16.98 29.70
C SER A 886 0.81 -15.97 28.97
N VAL A 887 0.23 -15.40 27.91
CA VAL A 887 0.81 -14.30 27.12
C VAL A 887 -0.27 -13.26 26.87
N LYS A 888 0.13 -11.99 26.86
CA LYS A 888 -0.75 -10.87 26.54
C LYS A 888 -0.32 -10.26 25.21
N MET A 889 -1.24 -10.16 24.25
CA MET A 889 -1.06 -9.42 22.99
C MET A 889 -1.98 -8.19 23.06
N ASP A 890 -1.35 -7.03 23.22
CA ASP A 890 -1.97 -5.76 23.62
C ASP A 890 -2.85 -5.91 24.87
N ASP A 891 -4.18 -5.92 24.70
CA ASP A 891 -5.16 -6.04 25.79
C ASP A 891 -5.78 -7.43 25.95
N VAL A 892 -5.43 -8.37 25.06
CA VAL A 892 -5.98 -9.72 25.07
C VAL A 892 -4.98 -10.70 25.68
N SER A 893 -5.40 -11.42 26.73
CA SER A 893 -4.61 -12.49 27.35
C SER A 893 -5.12 -13.86 26.90
N SER A 894 -4.20 -14.80 26.68
CA SER A 894 -4.52 -16.21 26.45
C SER A 894 -3.54 -17.09 27.22
N ASP A 895 -3.97 -18.28 27.61
CA ASP A 895 -3.22 -19.20 28.46
C ASP A 895 -3.20 -20.63 27.93
N MET A 896 -2.29 -21.45 28.47
CA MET A 896 -2.20 -22.87 28.16
C MET A 896 -3.21 -23.67 28.98
N ARG A 897 -4.25 -24.18 28.32
CA ARG A 897 -5.22 -25.10 28.93
C ARG A 897 -4.55 -26.41 29.35
N GLY A 898 -5.05 -27.02 30.42
CA GLY A 898 -4.63 -28.35 30.83
C GLY A 898 -3.39 -28.43 31.72
N THR A 899 -2.80 -27.29 32.08
CA THR A 899 -1.47 -27.25 32.72
C THR A 899 -1.52 -27.06 34.24
N LYS A 900 -2.69 -26.81 34.81
CA LYS A 900 -2.83 -26.50 36.25
C LYS A 900 -2.61 -27.72 37.14
N ASN A 901 -3.12 -28.89 36.74
CA ASN A 901 -2.92 -30.16 37.43
C ASN A 901 -2.54 -31.24 36.42
N ILE A 902 -1.38 -31.86 36.61
CA ILE A 902 -0.81 -32.83 35.67
C ILE A 902 -0.48 -34.11 36.45
N GLY A 903 -0.93 -35.25 35.94
CA GLY A 903 -0.45 -36.56 36.38
C GLY A 903 0.78 -36.98 35.58
N GLU A 904 1.81 -37.50 36.24
CA GLU A 904 3.02 -38.00 35.61
C GLU A 904 3.29 -39.45 36.04
N LEU A 905 3.59 -40.30 35.06
CA LEU A 905 4.17 -41.63 35.27
C LEU A 905 5.56 -41.67 34.62
N LYS A 906 6.58 -42.09 35.37
CA LYS A 906 7.96 -42.24 34.90
C LYS A 906 8.46 -43.65 35.20
N VAL A 907 9.11 -44.26 34.22
CA VAL A 907 9.77 -45.56 34.36
C VAL A 907 11.20 -45.46 33.85
N GLY A 908 12.12 -46.15 34.50
CA GLY A 908 13.54 -46.05 34.12
C GLY A 908 14.42 -47.10 34.76
N ILE A 909 15.68 -47.03 34.40
CA ILE A 909 16.75 -47.85 34.96
C ILE A 909 17.99 -47.00 35.15
N GLU A 910 18.64 -47.15 36.30
CA GLU A 910 19.96 -46.61 36.59
C GLU A 910 20.92 -47.79 36.75
N GLY A 911 22.16 -47.67 36.27
CA GLY A 911 23.11 -48.77 36.25
C GLY A 911 24.54 -48.30 36.51
N GLN A 912 25.18 -48.89 37.51
CA GLN A 912 26.63 -48.82 37.70
C GLN A 912 27.29 -49.85 36.78
N ILE A 913 28.04 -49.36 35.79
CA ILE A 913 28.73 -50.23 34.81
C ILE A 913 30.14 -50.57 35.29
N THR A 914 30.80 -49.60 35.93
CA THR A 914 32.10 -49.74 36.61
C THR A 914 32.08 -48.84 37.84
N PRO A 915 33.03 -48.99 38.79
CA PRO A 915 33.13 -48.09 39.94
C PRO A 915 33.27 -46.59 39.60
N ARG A 916 33.59 -46.25 38.34
CA ARG A 916 33.76 -44.88 37.86
C ARG A 916 32.71 -44.44 36.83
N LEU A 917 31.82 -45.33 36.38
CA LEU A 917 30.90 -45.05 35.27
C LEU A 917 29.49 -45.51 35.58
N ASN A 918 28.58 -44.56 35.62
CA ASN A 918 27.15 -44.78 35.83
C ASN A 918 26.35 -44.27 34.63
N VAL A 919 25.33 -45.02 34.24
CA VAL A 919 24.44 -44.73 33.11
C VAL A 919 23.01 -44.82 33.60
N TRP A 920 22.14 -43.92 33.16
CA TRP A 920 20.71 -44.04 33.42
C TRP A 920 19.87 -43.62 32.23
N GLY A 921 18.66 -44.18 32.17
CA GLY A 921 17.68 -43.83 31.17
C GLY A 921 16.25 -43.94 31.72
N ASN A 922 15.39 -43.02 31.33
CA ASN A 922 13.97 -43.07 31.70
C ASN A 922 13.06 -42.48 30.63
N VAL A 923 11.80 -42.89 30.69
CA VAL A 923 10.69 -42.33 29.91
C VAL A 923 9.60 -41.87 30.88
N ALA A 924 9.11 -40.65 30.68
CA ALA A 924 8.01 -40.07 31.44
C ALA A 924 6.87 -39.65 30.52
N GLN A 925 5.63 -39.93 30.96
CA GLN A 925 4.42 -39.43 30.35
C GLN A 925 3.67 -38.55 31.34
N GLN A 926 3.39 -37.32 30.93
CA GLN A 926 2.57 -36.35 31.64
C GLN A 926 1.24 -36.18 30.90
N VAL A 927 0.14 -36.11 31.65
CA VAL A 927 -1.21 -35.88 31.14
C VAL A 927 -1.91 -34.88 32.05
N GLY A 928 -2.50 -33.85 31.44
CA GLY A 928 -3.34 -32.86 32.11
C GLY A 928 -4.77 -32.92 31.59
N ASP A 929 -5.63 -32.05 32.10
CA ASP A 929 -6.98 -31.87 31.57
C ASP A 929 -6.95 -31.21 30.18
N GLN A 930 -8.08 -31.21 29.46
CA GLN A 930 -8.28 -30.42 28.22
C GLN A 930 -7.24 -30.63 27.09
N GLY A 931 -6.63 -31.82 27.03
CA GLY A 931 -5.77 -32.24 25.92
C GLY A 931 -4.27 -31.97 26.09
N TYR A 932 -3.81 -31.51 27.26
CA TYR A 932 -2.37 -31.42 27.55
C TYR A 932 -1.72 -32.80 27.65
N SER A 933 -0.61 -32.99 26.93
CA SER A 933 0.22 -34.18 27.07
C SER A 933 1.69 -33.86 26.82
N ASN A 934 2.58 -34.52 27.55
CA ASN A 934 4.02 -34.39 27.34
C ASN A 934 4.72 -35.74 27.52
N THR A 935 5.43 -36.19 26.49
CA THR A 935 6.25 -37.41 26.51
C THR A 935 7.72 -37.01 26.53
N GLN A 936 8.46 -37.49 27.52
CA GLN A 936 9.86 -37.15 27.72
C GLN A 936 10.72 -38.41 27.79
N GLY A 937 11.85 -38.40 27.09
CA GLY A 937 12.91 -39.40 27.21
C GLY A 937 14.19 -38.75 27.71
N LEU A 938 14.87 -39.40 28.65
CA LEU A 938 16.12 -38.93 29.22
C LEU A 938 17.17 -40.04 29.14
N LEU A 939 18.40 -39.66 28.77
CA LEU A 939 19.59 -40.49 28.88
C LEU A 939 20.69 -39.70 29.57
N GLY A 940 21.34 -40.30 30.56
CA GLY A 940 22.42 -39.67 31.30
C GLY A 940 23.60 -40.60 31.56
N VAL A 941 24.76 -39.97 31.72
CA VAL A 941 26.05 -40.60 32.03
C VAL A 941 26.72 -39.78 33.13
N LYS A 942 27.37 -40.45 34.07
CA LYS A 942 28.22 -39.85 35.09
C LYS A 942 29.55 -40.60 35.16
N TYR A 943 30.65 -39.84 35.20
CA TYR A 943 31.99 -40.36 35.38
C TYR A 943 32.64 -39.76 36.64
N SER A 944 33.28 -40.59 37.46
CA SER A 944 33.95 -40.20 38.71
C SER A 944 35.47 -40.36 38.57
N PHE A 945 36.26 -39.34 38.95
CA PHE A 945 37.70 -39.25 38.69
C PHE A 945 38.59 -39.71 39.86
#